data_AF-A0A2M7B253-F1
#
_entry.id   AF-A0A2M7B253-F1
#
_cell.length_a   1.000
_cell.length_b   1.000
_cell.length_c   1.000
_cell.angle_alpha   90.00
_cell.angle_beta   90.00
_cell.angle_gamma   90.00
#
_symmetry.space_group_name_H-M   'P 1'
#
loop_
_entity.id
_entity.type
_entity.pdbx_description
1 polymer ?
#
loop_
_entity_poly.entity_id
_entity_poly.type
_entity_poly.pdbx_seq_one_letter_code
_entity_poly.pdbx_strand_id
1 'polypeptide(L)'
;MTRSVTPNLFRGLWMLNQVQHDKIMDRKNYQILKGVMLTLNEMKGKHLAVQQRDSSPSAQNDRVSKPITKLAGTVLSLVLLLTSHFPLPTCLYGAFDEFSPGVRPAALGGAFTALSDDANAVFYNPAGLYRADKNEFLASYGRLYFGLDDDSNIGTSLISYINPFGKYGTAGIGIYSLSLSGLYSEKMISFSYGFRVVPKLGVGLTMKSLSHKYGSDEYTENAIKDDGTSSQEVDPVFAEGNSKSKFSSDVGVFYRPASKYNLGFTMQNINSPDIGLKETDKVEKTYRTGFAYTPKTANFSIEFISKSGDTNITSGFEKYFSEKTFALRGSLTFGSSDLRRLTLGLGLNQKNYKLDYVFLYPLVGINDTYGTHKVSVSILFGPIPKLEKFEPEFPAEAELEEKPLAEEVKPPVRVITDGDRKTAELLIKNVQDAYRKGMYSKATENINRSIELNPEHRGAQALKKKLAPIASIIPEKTETTRVGKITRKGITAYLENNPGLALNAIIYATELAPDDINLQQIFELMGKEYPDAAAQEKSIPGMTLVQRKLQQALENIYDGKYVQAIAECNTVLELEDDNVLALLRLGSAYWAMGDTARAKSNWQKALEYDPDNSQILEFLKEKPGVPKIEKPKTYIIKKGDTLLNISERFYGNKSLWRKIYEANKDKLDNPYKLNAGQALTLP
;
A
#
# COMPACT_ATOMS: atom_id res chain seq x y z
N MET A 1 28.22 21.26 47.70
CA MET A 1 27.57 22.52 47.31
C MET A 1 26.66 22.25 46.12
N THR A 2 25.37 22.05 46.40
CA THR A 2 24.32 21.74 45.43
C THR A 2 23.38 22.95 45.33
N ARG A 3 23.34 23.60 44.17
CA ARG A 3 22.32 24.61 43.79
C ARG A 3 21.96 24.34 42.32
N SER A 4 20.85 23.64 42.06
CA SER A 4 19.51 24.20 41.79
C SER A 4 19.44 25.00 40.49
N VAL A 5 19.13 24.33 39.38
CA VAL A 5 18.69 24.96 38.12
C VAL A 5 17.34 24.37 37.74
N THR A 6 16.27 24.99 38.23
CA THR A 6 14.90 24.90 37.69
C THR A 6 14.11 26.08 38.27
N PRO A 7 13.75 27.09 37.45
CA PRO A 7 12.39 27.64 37.57
C PRO A 7 11.75 28.23 36.28
N ASN A 8 12.21 27.92 35.05
CA ASN A 8 11.67 28.61 33.85
C ASN A 8 10.91 27.75 32.81
N LEU A 9 10.94 26.41 32.89
CA LEU A 9 10.11 25.58 32.01
C LEU A 9 8.62 25.59 32.39
N PHE A 10 8.30 26.04 33.61
CA PHE A 10 6.94 26.04 34.14
C PHE A 10 6.11 27.29 33.79
N ARG A 11 6.69 28.37 33.24
CA ARG A 11 5.93 29.62 32.99
C ARG A 11 5.05 29.59 31.73
N GLY A 12 5.49 28.93 30.66
CA GLY A 12 4.65 28.74 29.45
C GLY A 12 3.47 27.77 29.69
N LEU A 13 3.66 26.76 30.54
CA LEU A 13 2.59 25.86 30.99
C LEU A 13 1.67 26.50 32.05
N TRP A 14 2.17 27.47 32.84
CA TRP A 14 1.37 28.19 33.85
C TRP A 14 0.31 29.10 33.22
N MET A 15 0.56 29.68 32.04
CA MET A 15 -0.42 30.52 31.32
C MET A 15 -1.61 29.72 30.77
N LEU A 16 -1.42 28.44 30.43
CA LEU A 16 -2.48 27.52 30.03
C LEU A 16 -3.35 27.06 31.22
N ASN A 17 -2.91 27.31 32.46
CA ASN A 17 -3.55 26.83 33.68
C ASN A 17 -4.68 27.76 34.22
N GLN A 18 -4.89 28.94 33.63
CA GLN A 18 -5.97 29.86 34.01
C GLN A 18 -7.37 29.40 33.52
N VAL A 19 -7.45 28.36 32.69
CA VAL A 19 -8.73 27.74 32.29
C VAL A 19 -9.20 26.69 33.32
N GLN A 20 -8.39 26.37 34.34
CA GLN A 20 -8.62 25.19 35.16
C GLN A 20 -9.61 25.32 36.31
N HIS A 21 -10.23 26.48 36.58
CA HIS A 21 -11.15 26.55 37.73
C HIS A 21 -12.64 26.29 37.46
N ASP A 22 -13.10 26.21 36.20
CA ASP A 22 -14.51 25.87 35.91
C ASP A 22 -14.75 24.71 34.91
N LYS A 23 -13.71 24.02 34.41
CA LYS A 23 -13.86 22.93 33.42
C LYS A 23 -13.03 21.67 33.68
N ILE A 24 -12.69 21.38 34.93
CA ILE A 24 -12.04 20.11 35.33
C ILE A 24 -12.96 18.88 35.15
N MET A 25 -14.26 19.07 34.87
CA MET A 25 -15.18 17.95 34.60
C MET A 25 -14.89 17.21 33.27
N ASP A 26 -14.47 17.89 32.19
CA ASP A 26 -14.42 17.24 30.85
C ASP A 26 -13.26 16.25 30.67
N ARG A 27 -12.08 16.52 31.24
CA ARG A 27 -10.91 15.64 31.08
C ARG A 27 -11.06 14.32 31.85
N LYS A 28 -11.64 14.39 33.06
CA LYS A 28 -11.97 13.18 33.84
C LYS A 28 -13.09 12.40 33.16
N ASN A 29 -14.15 13.07 32.71
CA ASN A 29 -15.28 12.41 32.05
C ASN A 29 -14.88 11.73 30.74
N TYR A 30 -14.01 12.34 29.92
CA TYR A 30 -13.53 11.72 28.68
C TYR A 30 -12.63 10.49 28.92
N GLN A 31 -11.71 10.54 29.90
CA GLN A 31 -10.87 9.38 30.23
C GLN A 31 -11.70 8.24 30.86
N ILE A 32 -12.72 8.59 31.64
CA ILE A 32 -13.68 7.63 32.21
C ILE A 32 -14.55 7.03 31.09
N LEU A 33 -15.10 7.82 30.16
CA LEU A 33 -15.87 7.33 29.00
C LEU A 33 -15.04 6.46 28.07
N LYS A 34 -13.77 6.82 27.83
CA LYS A 34 -12.84 6.02 27.02
C LYS A 34 -12.53 4.67 27.70
N GLY A 35 -12.32 4.67 29.01
CA GLY A 35 -12.13 3.43 29.79
C GLY A 35 -13.39 2.55 29.86
N VAL A 36 -14.57 3.16 30.01
CA VAL A 36 -15.86 2.46 30.08
C VAL A 36 -16.28 1.90 28.71
N MET A 37 -15.96 2.55 27.59
CA MET A 37 -16.23 2.02 26.25
C MET A 37 -15.28 0.88 25.83
N LEU A 38 -14.01 0.95 26.22
CA LEU A 38 -13.05 -0.14 26.02
C LEU A 38 -13.50 -1.42 26.76
N THR A 39 -14.01 -1.26 27.99
CA THR A 39 -14.54 -2.38 28.80
C THR A 39 -15.93 -2.86 28.34
N LEU A 40 -16.82 -1.98 27.85
CA LEU A 40 -18.12 -2.38 27.29
C LEU A 40 -18.01 -3.13 25.94
N ASN A 41 -17.04 -2.79 25.10
CA ASN A 41 -16.77 -3.53 23.86
C ASN A 41 -16.13 -4.89 24.12
N GLU A 42 -15.28 -5.02 25.15
CA GLU A 42 -14.76 -6.31 25.59
C GLU A 42 -15.82 -7.20 26.27
N MET A 43 -16.81 -6.60 26.96
CA MET A 43 -17.93 -7.33 27.55
C MET A 43 -19.02 -7.74 26.53
N LYS A 44 -19.32 -6.91 25.52
CA LYS A 44 -20.24 -7.29 24.42
C LYS A 44 -19.66 -8.38 23.50
N GLY A 45 -18.34 -8.47 23.38
CA GLY A 45 -17.66 -9.54 22.65
C GLY A 45 -17.68 -10.91 23.32
N LYS A 46 -17.98 -10.98 24.63
CA LYS A 46 -17.99 -12.24 25.41
C LYS A 46 -19.39 -12.75 25.80
N HIS A 47 -20.45 -11.95 25.65
CA HIS A 47 -21.82 -12.32 26.04
C HIS A 47 -22.76 -12.75 24.91
N LEU A 48 -22.29 -12.87 23.67
CA LEU A 48 -23.10 -13.31 22.52
C LEU A 48 -22.91 -14.79 22.12
N ALA A 49 -22.23 -15.58 22.95
CA ALA A 49 -22.22 -17.03 22.85
C ALA A 49 -22.69 -17.61 24.18
N VAL A 50 -23.94 -18.08 24.21
CA VAL A 50 -24.64 -18.90 25.23
C VAL A 50 -25.99 -18.28 25.55
N GLN A 51 -27.00 -18.66 24.75
CA GLN A 51 -28.38 -18.98 25.16
C GLN A 51 -29.27 -18.96 23.92
N GLN A 52 -29.66 -20.15 23.44
CA GLN A 52 -31.03 -20.53 23.11
C GLN A 52 -31.01 -21.91 22.45
N ARG A 53 -31.39 -22.93 23.24
CA ARG A 53 -31.92 -24.21 22.77
C ARG A 53 -33.31 -24.38 23.38
N ASP A 54 -34.18 -24.92 22.55
CA ASP A 54 -35.45 -25.62 22.80
C ASP A 54 -36.71 -24.80 23.05
N SER A 55 -37.52 -24.69 21.98
CA SER A 55 -38.86 -25.32 21.90
C SER A 55 -39.46 -25.16 20.48
N SER A 56 -39.82 -26.28 19.84
CA SER A 56 -40.53 -26.41 18.55
C SER A 56 -42.07 -26.52 18.78
N PRO A 57 -42.96 -26.78 17.79
CA PRO A 57 -42.85 -26.83 16.31
C PRO A 57 -43.99 -26.10 15.53
N SER A 58 -43.82 -25.82 14.22
CA SER A 58 -44.80 -26.17 13.16
C SER A 58 -44.48 -25.60 11.76
N ALA A 59 -44.51 -26.52 10.78
CA ALA A 59 -45.01 -26.42 9.41
C ALA A 59 -44.32 -25.54 8.32
N GLN A 60 -43.75 -26.30 7.36
CA GLN A 60 -43.90 -26.21 5.89
C GLN A 60 -43.08 -25.23 5.04
N ASN A 61 -42.38 -25.88 4.08
CA ASN A 61 -41.89 -25.42 2.78
C ASN A 61 -40.90 -24.24 2.72
N ASP A 62 -39.63 -24.54 2.44
CA ASP A 62 -39.14 -24.41 1.06
C ASP A 62 -37.72 -24.97 0.86
N ARG A 63 -37.48 -25.36 -0.39
CA ARG A 63 -36.36 -26.12 -0.94
C ARG A 63 -35.09 -25.26 -1.16
N VAL A 64 -33.94 -25.95 -1.07
CA VAL A 64 -32.68 -25.77 -1.85
C VAL A 64 -31.55 -24.85 -1.29
N SER A 65 -30.36 -25.48 -1.20
CA SER A 65 -28.98 -24.94 -1.24
C SER A 65 -28.30 -24.40 0.04
N LYS A 66 -27.70 -25.27 0.86
CA LYS A 66 -26.43 -25.00 1.58
C LYS A 66 -25.64 -26.31 1.76
N PRO A 67 -24.43 -26.43 1.16
CA PRO A 67 -23.23 -26.45 2.00
C PRO A 67 -21.99 -25.86 1.27
N ILE A 68 -21.86 -24.53 1.18
CA ILE A 68 -20.64 -23.91 0.63
C ILE A 68 -19.93 -23.03 1.69
N THR A 69 -20.64 -22.56 2.71
CA THR A 69 -20.09 -21.67 3.73
C THR A 69 -19.28 -22.37 4.82
N LYS A 70 -19.53 -23.66 5.11
CA LYS A 70 -18.74 -24.42 6.10
C LYS A 70 -17.36 -24.85 5.59
N LEU A 71 -17.19 -25.11 4.29
CA LEU A 71 -15.91 -25.56 3.75
C LEU A 71 -14.88 -24.41 3.72
N ALA A 72 -15.30 -23.20 3.34
CA ALA A 72 -14.43 -22.01 3.30
C ALA A 72 -13.90 -21.59 4.69
N GLY A 73 -14.74 -21.68 5.73
CA GLY A 73 -14.32 -21.40 7.11
C GLY A 73 -13.32 -22.43 7.66
N THR A 74 -13.44 -23.69 7.22
CA THR A 74 -12.54 -24.77 7.64
C THR A 74 -11.16 -24.63 6.98
N VAL A 75 -11.10 -24.22 5.71
CA VAL A 75 -9.84 -23.94 5.00
C VAL A 75 -9.12 -22.72 5.58
N LEU A 76 -9.84 -21.64 5.91
CA LEU A 76 -9.25 -20.45 6.54
C LEU A 76 -8.65 -20.76 7.92
N SER A 77 -9.30 -21.63 8.70
CA SER A 77 -8.83 -22.08 10.01
C SER A 77 -7.58 -22.98 9.89
N LEU A 78 -7.48 -23.81 8.84
CA LEU A 78 -6.31 -24.63 8.55
C LEU A 78 -5.11 -23.80 8.09
N VAL A 79 -5.33 -22.77 7.27
CA VAL A 79 -4.29 -21.81 6.85
C VAL A 79 -3.75 -21.02 8.05
N LEU A 80 -4.63 -20.58 8.96
CA LEU A 80 -4.23 -19.92 10.21
C LEU A 80 -3.49 -20.87 11.18
N LEU A 81 -3.90 -22.14 11.28
CA LEU A 81 -3.19 -23.13 12.10
C LEU A 81 -1.79 -23.44 11.56
N LEU A 82 -1.60 -23.51 10.24
CA LEU A 82 -0.31 -23.78 9.60
C LEU A 82 0.69 -22.62 9.77
N THR A 83 0.24 -21.39 10.04
CA THR A 83 1.11 -20.24 10.35
C THR A 83 1.60 -20.17 11.80
N SER A 84 1.11 -21.06 12.68
CA SER A 84 1.35 -20.97 14.14
C SER A 84 2.53 -21.78 14.68
N HIS A 85 3.26 -22.52 13.84
CA HIS A 85 4.39 -23.34 14.25
C HIS A 85 5.70 -22.77 13.69
N PHE A 86 6.36 -21.92 14.48
CA PHE A 86 7.72 -21.43 14.21
C PHE A 86 8.74 -22.41 14.83
N PRO A 87 9.45 -23.25 14.04
CA PRO A 87 10.65 -23.91 14.53
C PRO A 87 11.79 -22.89 14.69
N LEU A 88 12.61 -23.09 15.72
CA LEU A 88 13.84 -22.32 15.99
C LEU A 88 14.81 -22.41 14.80
N PRO A 89 15.57 -21.34 14.49
CA PRO A 89 16.45 -21.31 13.31
C PRO A 89 17.68 -22.19 13.54
N THR A 90 17.83 -23.24 12.74
CA THR A 90 19.14 -23.83 12.44
C THR A 90 19.73 -23.06 11.27
N CYS A 91 20.94 -22.51 11.44
CA CYS A 91 21.72 -21.97 10.33
C CYS A 91 22.04 -23.13 9.38
N LEU A 92 21.43 -23.14 8.20
CA LEU A 92 21.78 -24.02 7.11
C LEU A 92 22.28 -23.11 5.98
N TYR A 93 23.43 -23.44 5.39
CA TYR A 93 23.86 -22.83 4.14
C TYR A 93 23.06 -23.50 3.02
N GLY A 94 22.39 -22.72 2.17
CA GLY A 94 21.42 -23.24 1.21
C GLY A 94 21.89 -23.16 -0.23
N ALA A 95 21.95 -24.30 -0.92
CA ALA A 95 22.01 -24.31 -2.38
C ALA A 95 20.64 -23.99 -3.02
N PHE A 96 20.62 -23.56 -4.29
CA PHE A 96 19.47 -22.94 -4.96
C PHE A 96 18.93 -21.69 -4.28
N ASP A 97 19.83 -20.83 -3.79
CA ASP A 97 19.42 -19.59 -3.12
C ASP A 97 18.93 -18.50 -4.10
N GLU A 98 18.96 -18.76 -5.42
CA GLU A 98 18.49 -17.76 -6.37
C GLU A 98 17.03 -17.39 -6.12
N PHE A 99 16.86 -16.10 -5.89
CA PHE A 99 15.64 -15.51 -5.39
C PHE A 99 14.43 -15.64 -6.35
N SER A 100 14.65 -15.65 -7.68
CA SER A 100 13.58 -15.58 -8.67
C SER A 100 14.02 -16.01 -10.09
N PRO A 101 13.77 -17.28 -10.50
CA PRO A 101 14.16 -17.81 -11.82
C PRO A 101 13.59 -17.01 -13.02
N GLY A 102 12.28 -16.78 -13.02
CA GLY A 102 11.57 -16.08 -14.10
C GLY A 102 11.71 -14.56 -14.11
N VAL A 103 11.65 -13.94 -15.29
CA VAL A 103 11.90 -12.49 -15.51
C VAL A 103 10.74 -11.61 -15.04
N ARG A 104 9.49 -11.91 -15.40
CA ARG A 104 8.31 -11.19 -14.88
C ARG A 104 8.22 -11.26 -13.35
N PRO A 105 8.33 -12.44 -12.71
CA PRO A 105 8.42 -12.53 -11.25
C PRO A 105 9.60 -11.75 -10.67
N ALA A 106 10.78 -11.79 -11.31
CA ALA A 106 11.95 -11.05 -10.84
C ALA A 106 11.73 -9.54 -10.87
N ALA A 107 11.02 -9.04 -11.88
CA ALA A 107 10.63 -7.63 -11.97
C ALA A 107 9.71 -7.18 -10.82
N LEU A 108 8.95 -8.12 -10.26
CA LEU A 108 8.10 -7.94 -9.09
C LEU A 108 8.81 -8.30 -7.78
N GLY A 109 10.13 -8.49 -7.81
CA GLY A 109 10.91 -8.86 -6.61
C GLY A 109 10.44 -10.18 -6.02
N GLY A 110 9.94 -11.11 -6.85
CA GLY A 110 9.47 -12.43 -6.43
C GLY A 110 8.08 -12.45 -5.81
N ALA A 111 7.39 -11.30 -5.71
CA ALA A 111 6.00 -11.21 -5.25
C ALA A 111 5.02 -11.71 -6.33
N PHE A 112 5.01 -13.03 -6.55
CA PHE A 112 4.36 -13.67 -7.68
C PHE A 112 3.46 -14.85 -7.28
N THR A 113 3.56 -15.35 -6.04
CA THR A 113 2.81 -16.53 -5.58
C THR A 113 1.29 -16.36 -5.71
N ALA A 114 0.77 -15.15 -5.52
CA ALA A 114 -0.65 -14.79 -5.69
C ALA A 114 -1.01 -14.24 -7.09
N LEU A 115 -0.08 -14.26 -8.03
CA LEU A 115 -0.31 -13.86 -9.43
C LEU A 115 -0.23 -15.08 -10.36
N SER A 116 0.89 -15.81 -10.33
CA SER A 116 1.14 -17.18 -10.84
C SER A 116 0.24 -17.72 -11.97
N ASP A 117 -0.02 -16.92 -13.00
CA ASP A 117 -0.97 -17.22 -14.08
C ASP A 117 -0.34 -17.44 -15.45
N ASP A 118 0.97 -17.68 -15.48
CA ASP A 118 1.74 -17.89 -16.72
C ASP A 118 2.78 -19.02 -16.56
N ALA A 119 3.57 -19.24 -17.61
CA ALA A 119 4.59 -20.29 -17.64
C ALA A 119 5.65 -20.20 -16.52
N ASN A 120 5.81 -19.05 -15.86
CA ASN A 120 6.70 -18.95 -14.70
C ASN A 120 6.15 -19.71 -13.48
N ALA A 121 4.83 -19.90 -13.38
CA ALA A 121 4.17 -20.48 -12.20
C ALA A 121 4.70 -21.87 -11.81
N VAL A 122 5.25 -22.62 -12.75
CA VAL A 122 5.97 -23.90 -12.55
C VAL A 122 7.02 -23.83 -11.43
N PHE A 123 7.68 -22.68 -11.27
CA PHE A 123 8.75 -22.46 -10.29
C PHE A 123 8.30 -21.74 -9.01
N TYR A 124 7.04 -21.30 -8.91
CA TYR A 124 6.55 -20.46 -7.81
C TYR A 124 5.32 -21.03 -7.11
N ASN A 125 4.22 -21.19 -7.85
CA ASN A 125 2.98 -21.69 -7.29
C ASN A 125 2.23 -22.50 -8.36
N PRO A 126 2.32 -23.85 -8.33
CA PRO A 126 1.63 -24.69 -9.30
C PRO A 126 0.11 -24.51 -9.21
N ALA A 127 -0.46 -24.07 -8.08
CA ALA A 127 -1.90 -23.86 -7.95
C ALA A 127 -2.42 -22.66 -8.76
N GLY A 128 -1.57 -21.76 -9.23
CA GLY A 128 -1.98 -20.69 -10.14
C GLY A 128 -2.13 -21.15 -11.60
N LEU A 129 -1.52 -22.29 -11.98
CA LEU A 129 -1.47 -22.77 -13.36
C LEU A 129 -2.85 -22.99 -13.99
N TYR A 130 -3.88 -23.34 -13.20
CA TYR A 130 -5.24 -23.55 -13.73
C TYR A 130 -5.83 -22.27 -14.35
N ARG A 131 -5.25 -21.10 -14.08
CA ARG A 131 -5.66 -19.81 -14.64
C ARG A 131 -5.01 -19.49 -15.99
N ALA A 132 -4.07 -20.30 -16.45
CA ALA A 132 -3.51 -20.13 -17.78
C ALA A 132 -4.52 -20.53 -18.86
N ASP A 133 -4.79 -19.60 -19.79
CA ASP A 133 -5.84 -19.78 -20.81
C ASP A 133 -5.30 -20.26 -22.18
N LYS A 134 -3.98 -20.26 -22.36
CA LYS A 134 -3.30 -20.65 -23.61
C LYS A 134 -2.08 -21.51 -23.31
N ASN A 135 -1.64 -22.27 -24.32
CA ASN A 135 -0.31 -22.84 -24.26
C ASN A 135 0.69 -21.70 -24.29
N GLU A 136 1.70 -21.78 -23.43
CA GLU A 136 2.74 -20.78 -23.35
C GLU A 136 4.09 -21.47 -23.27
N PHE A 137 4.96 -21.15 -24.23
CA PHE A 137 6.37 -21.49 -24.18
C PHE A 137 7.14 -20.23 -23.76
N LEU A 138 7.97 -20.34 -22.74
CA LEU A 138 8.76 -19.26 -22.16
C LEU A 138 10.24 -19.67 -22.21
N ALA A 139 11.09 -18.77 -22.70
CA ALA A 139 12.54 -18.90 -22.59
C ALA A 139 13.12 -17.61 -22.00
N SER A 140 14.12 -17.73 -21.15
CA SER A 140 14.81 -16.57 -20.58
C SER A 140 16.29 -16.81 -20.35
N TYR A 141 17.04 -15.71 -20.40
CA TYR A 141 18.45 -15.66 -20.06
C TYR A 141 18.70 -14.50 -19.10
N GLY A 142 19.61 -14.69 -18.15
CA GLY A 142 20.00 -13.67 -17.19
C GLY A 142 21.49 -13.67 -16.94
N ARG A 143 22.07 -12.47 -16.81
CA ARG A 143 23.43 -12.26 -16.34
C ARG A 143 23.38 -11.61 -14.97
N LEU A 144 23.92 -12.31 -13.97
CA LEU A 144 23.89 -11.90 -12.58
C LEU A 144 25.14 -11.07 -12.29
N TYR A 145 24.96 -9.99 -11.52
CA TYR A 145 26.03 -9.12 -11.02
C TYR A 145 27.02 -8.72 -12.14
N PHE A 146 26.52 -8.17 -13.24
CA PHE A 146 27.38 -7.88 -14.39
C PHE A 146 28.50 -6.90 -14.02
N GLY A 147 29.76 -7.22 -14.38
CA GLY A 147 30.91 -6.38 -14.08
C GLY A 147 31.59 -6.69 -12.75
N LEU A 148 31.59 -7.96 -12.31
CA LEU A 148 32.46 -8.42 -11.23
C LEU A 148 33.95 -8.21 -11.60
N ASP A 149 34.76 -7.92 -10.59
CA ASP A 149 36.19 -7.58 -10.70
C ASP A 149 37.10 -8.81 -10.87
N ASP A 150 36.59 -10.00 -10.57
CA ASP A 150 37.26 -11.30 -10.74
C ASP A 150 37.00 -11.93 -12.12
N ASP A 151 36.38 -11.20 -13.04
CA ASP A 151 35.92 -11.66 -14.37
C ASP A 151 34.94 -12.85 -14.33
N SER A 152 34.35 -13.16 -13.16
CA SER A 152 33.34 -14.21 -13.03
C SER A 152 32.09 -13.91 -13.87
N ASN A 153 31.57 -14.95 -14.52
CA ASN A 153 30.36 -14.84 -15.33
C ASN A 153 29.28 -15.80 -14.79
N ILE A 154 28.39 -15.23 -13.98
CA ILE A 154 27.24 -15.94 -13.41
C ILE A 154 26.06 -15.75 -14.35
N GLY A 155 25.70 -16.84 -15.04
CA GLY A 155 24.60 -16.89 -16.00
C GLY A 155 23.42 -17.71 -15.47
N THR A 156 22.22 -17.36 -15.92
CA THR A 156 21.00 -18.13 -15.69
C THR A 156 20.27 -18.36 -16.99
N SER A 157 19.65 -19.52 -17.12
CA SER A 157 18.77 -19.86 -18.22
C SER A 157 17.53 -20.56 -17.71
N LEU A 158 16.39 -20.30 -18.36
CA LEU A 158 15.14 -20.97 -18.05
C LEU A 158 14.37 -21.23 -19.34
N ILE A 159 13.78 -22.42 -19.40
CA ILE A 159 12.81 -22.82 -20.41
C ILE A 159 11.60 -23.37 -19.67
N SER A 160 10.40 -22.92 -20.01
CA SER A 160 9.16 -23.42 -19.43
C SER A 160 8.10 -23.58 -20.49
N TYR A 161 7.27 -24.61 -20.36
CA TYR A 161 6.13 -24.85 -21.20
C TYR A 161 4.94 -25.22 -20.34
N ILE A 162 3.78 -24.61 -20.61
CA ILE A 162 2.51 -24.97 -19.98
C ILE A 162 1.45 -25.32 -21.03
N ASN A 163 0.60 -26.27 -20.67
CA ASN A 163 -0.50 -26.76 -21.49
C ASN A 163 -1.78 -26.83 -20.64
N PRO A 164 -2.75 -25.94 -20.88
CA PRO A 164 -4.06 -26.02 -20.24
C PRO A 164 -4.94 -27.11 -20.87
N PHE A 165 -5.53 -27.97 -20.04
CA PHE A 165 -6.47 -29.04 -20.40
C PHE A 165 -7.93 -28.68 -20.04
N GLY A 166 -8.29 -27.41 -20.15
CA GLY A 166 -9.65 -26.92 -19.86
C GLY A 166 -10.07 -27.21 -18.41
N LYS A 167 -11.17 -27.96 -18.21
CA LYS A 167 -11.65 -28.31 -16.86
C LYS A 167 -10.69 -29.19 -16.07
N TYR A 168 -9.78 -29.90 -16.73
CA TYR A 168 -8.83 -30.77 -16.04
C TYR A 168 -7.59 -30.01 -15.54
N GLY A 169 -7.57 -28.68 -15.54
CA GLY A 169 -6.42 -27.91 -15.07
C GLY A 169 -5.30 -27.81 -16.11
N THR A 170 -4.08 -27.54 -15.65
CA THR A 170 -2.94 -27.18 -16.51
C THR A 170 -1.71 -27.95 -16.05
N ALA A 171 -1.02 -28.61 -16.98
CA ALA A 171 0.31 -29.17 -16.73
C ALA A 171 1.38 -28.20 -17.20
N GLY A 172 2.54 -28.25 -16.56
CA GLY A 172 3.71 -27.46 -16.90
C GLY A 172 4.99 -28.26 -16.73
N ILE A 173 5.97 -27.97 -17.57
CA ILE A 173 7.34 -28.45 -17.42
C ILE A 173 8.28 -27.25 -17.47
N GLY A 174 9.28 -27.23 -16.60
CA GLY A 174 10.24 -26.16 -16.50
C GLY A 174 11.65 -26.70 -16.29
N ILE A 175 12.62 -26.11 -16.97
CA ILE A 175 14.04 -26.34 -16.76
C ILE A 175 14.64 -24.98 -16.39
N TYR A 176 15.32 -24.91 -15.27
CA TYR A 176 16.09 -23.75 -14.85
C TYR A 176 17.53 -24.19 -14.58
N SER A 177 18.49 -23.34 -14.95
CA SER A 177 19.89 -23.60 -14.70
C SER A 177 20.64 -22.31 -14.38
N LEU A 178 21.47 -22.37 -13.34
CA LEU A 178 22.49 -21.38 -13.00
C LEU A 178 23.86 -21.96 -13.35
N SER A 179 24.76 -21.17 -13.93
CA SER A 179 26.15 -21.57 -14.18
C SER A 179 27.13 -20.44 -13.88
N LEU A 180 28.26 -20.79 -13.29
CA LEU A 180 29.41 -19.93 -13.05
C LEU A 180 30.59 -20.47 -13.85
N SER A 181 30.87 -19.90 -15.02
CA SER A 181 32.06 -20.13 -15.87
C SER A 181 32.60 -21.58 -15.95
N GLY A 182 31.74 -22.61 -15.89
CA GLY A 182 32.13 -24.02 -15.89
C GLY A 182 32.62 -24.58 -14.54
N LEU A 183 32.84 -23.73 -13.54
CA LEU A 183 33.28 -24.08 -12.18
C LEU A 183 32.13 -24.62 -11.31
N TYR A 184 30.92 -24.10 -11.53
CA TYR A 184 29.75 -24.50 -10.76
C TYR A 184 28.49 -24.39 -11.61
N SER A 185 27.55 -25.32 -11.40
CA SER A 185 26.21 -25.21 -11.98
C SER A 185 25.15 -25.85 -11.10
N GLU A 186 23.99 -25.22 -11.08
CA GLU A 186 22.77 -25.75 -10.49
C GLU A 186 21.76 -25.99 -11.61
N LYS A 187 20.99 -27.06 -11.50
CA LYS A 187 19.94 -27.40 -12.46
C LYS A 187 18.69 -27.89 -11.73
N MET A 188 17.55 -27.32 -12.11
CA MET A 188 16.23 -27.71 -11.67
C MET A 188 15.39 -28.14 -12.87
N ILE A 189 14.83 -29.35 -12.82
CA ILE A 189 13.83 -29.83 -13.77
C ILE A 189 12.54 -30.05 -13.00
N SER A 190 11.49 -29.31 -13.34
CA SER A 190 10.21 -29.29 -12.64
C SER A 190 9.09 -29.77 -13.54
N PHE A 191 8.24 -30.64 -13.03
CA PHE A 191 6.96 -31.00 -13.60
C PHE A 191 5.86 -30.57 -12.64
N SER A 192 4.97 -29.69 -13.10
CA SER A 192 3.93 -29.08 -12.29
C SER A 192 2.55 -29.38 -12.86
N TYR A 193 1.58 -29.52 -11.97
CA TYR A 193 0.19 -29.64 -12.34
C TYR A 193 -0.67 -28.85 -11.37
N GLY A 194 -1.54 -28.00 -11.92
CA GLY A 194 -2.46 -27.17 -11.16
C GLY A 194 -3.88 -27.33 -11.66
N PHE A 195 -4.82 -27.52 -10.75
CA PHE A 195 -6.22 -27.72 -11.10
C PHE A 195 -7.15 -26.94 -10.15
N ARG A 196 -8.35 -26.67 -10.65
CA ARG A 196 -9.41 -25.99 -9.91
C ARG A 196 -10.21 -27.00 -9.11
N VAL A 197 -10.38 -26.77 -7.81
CA VAL A 197 -11.17 -27.63 -6.91
C VAL A 197 -12.60 -27.12 -6.79
N VAL A 198 -12.76 -25.82 -6.55
CA VAL A 198 -14.04 -25.09 -6.57
C VAL A 198 -13.85 -23.77 -7.32
N PRO A 199 -14.92 -23.05 -7.72
CA PRO A 199 -14.79 -21.86 -8.59
C PRO A 199 -13.75 -20.83 -8.12
N LYS A 200 -13.51 -20.70 -6.81
CA LYS A 200 -12.58 -19.73 -6.22
C LYS A 200 -11.25 -20.32 -5.73
N LEU A 201 -11.03 -21.63 -5.84
CA LEU A 201 -9.91 -22.32 -5.21
C LEU A 201 -9.20 -23.25 -6.20
N GLY A 202 -7.90 -23.03 -6.36
CA GLY A 202 -6.97 -23.92 -7.05
C GLY A 202 -5.99 -24.59 -6.09
N VAL A 203 -5.56 -25.78 -6.47
CA VAL A 203 -4.49 -26.54 -5.79
C VAL A 203 -3.51 -27.02 -6.85
N GLY A 204 -2.23 -27.13 -6.49
CA GLY A 204 -1.22 -27.63 -7.40
C GLY A 204 -0.08 -28.35 -6.70
N LEU A 205 0.60 -29.18 -7.47
CA LEU A 205 1.74 -29.98 -7.07
C LEU A 205 2.86 -29.79 -8.10
N THR A 206 4.10 -29.72 -7.62
CA THR A 206 5.30 -29.81 -8.46
C THR A 206 6.15 -30.98 -7.99
N MET A 207 6.62 -31.81 -8.91
CA MET A 207 7.74 -32.74 -8.69
C MET A 207 8.98 -32.15 -9.37
N LYS A 208 10.15 -32.21 -8.72
CA LYS A 208 11.36 -31.65 -9.30
C LYS A 208 12.60 -32.49 -9.05
N SER A 209 13.50 -32.51 -10.01
CA SER A 209 14.87 -33.00 -9.89
C SER A 209 15.80 -31.80 -9.72
N LEU A 210 16.62 -31.86 -8.68
CA LEU A 210 17.56 -30.85 -8.26
C LEU A 210 18.97 -31.42 -8.41
N SER A 211 19.85 -30.73 -9.12
CA SER A 211 21.20 -31.19 -9.41
C SER A 211 22.23 -30.08 -9.21
N HIS A 212 23.37 -30.45 -8.65
CA HIS A 212 24.54 -29.60 -8.43
C HIS A 212 25.70 -30.24 -9.15
N LYS A 213 26.52 -29.43 -9.81
CA LYS A 213 27.75 -29.91 -10.43
C LYS A 213 28.86 -28.89 -10.23
N TYR A 214 30.01 -29.40 -9.84
CA TYR A 214 31.26 -28.66 -9.79
C TYR A 214 32.10 -28.96 -11.04
N GLY A 215 32.86 -27.97 -11.49
CA GLY A 215 33.85 -28.12 -12.55
C GLY A 215 35.01 -29.01 -12.12
N SER A 216 35.88 -29.34 -13.08
CA SER A 216 37.13 -30.04 -12.80
C SER A 216 38.29 -29.11 -13.11
N ASP A 217 39.17 -28.95 -12.13
CA ASP A 217 40.44 -28.23 -12.18
C ASP A 217 41.54 -29.02 -11.45
N GLU A 218 42.75 -28.46 -11.42
CA GLU A 218 43.93 -29.08 -10.78
C GLU A 218 43.69 -29.47 -9.31
N TYR A 219 42.90 -28.69 -8.56
CA TYR A 219 42.62 -28.92 -7.14
C TYR A 219 41.55 -29.99 -6.93
N THR A 220 40.56 -30.07 -7.82
CA THR A 220 39.57 -31.15 -7.75
C THR A 220 40.15 -32.51 -8.14
N GLU A 221 41.12 -32.51 -9.06
CA GLU A 221 41.78 -33.72 -9.55
C GLU A 221 42.96 -34.15 -8.66
N ASN A 222 43.50 -33.23 -7.84
CA ASN A 222 44.61 -33.50 -6.94
C ASN A 222 44.38 -32.87 -5.55
N ALA A 223 44.13 -33.70 -4.54
CA ALA A 223 43.99 -33.26 -3.16
C ALA A 223 45.29 -32.60 -2.67
N ILE A 224 45.18 -31.51 -1.93
CA ILE A 224 46.32 -30.82 -1.33
C ILE A 224 46.49 -31.31 0.12
N LYS A 225 47.70 -31.74 0.48
CA LYS A 225 48.04 -32.15 1.85
C LYS A 225 48.18 -30.91 2.76
N ASP A 226 48.17 -31.13 4.07
CA ASP A 226 48.35 -30.07 5.08
C ASP A 226 49.66 -29.27 4.93
N ASP A 227 50.67 -29.85 4.28
CA ASP A 227 51.96 -29.21 3.97
C ASP A 227 51.95 -28.37 2.67
N GLY A 228 50.80 -28.28 2.00
CA GLY A 228 50.62 -27.55 0.73
C GLY A 228 51.07 -28.32 -0.51
N THR A 229 51.52 -29.57 -0.39
CA THR A 229 51.92 -30.41 -1.53
C THR A 229 50.76 -31.20 -2.12
N SER A 230 50.81 -31.45 -3.43
CA SER A 230 49.83 -32.32 -4.11
C SER A 230 49.97 -33.77 -3.66
N SER A 231 48.84 -34.41 -3.40
CA SER A 231 48.74 -35.84 -3.10
C SER A 231 48.81 -36.74 -4.34
N GLN A 232 48.62 -36.19 -5.54
CA GLN A 232 48.39 -36.94 -6.79
C GLN A 232 47.18 -37.90 -6.74
N GLU A 233 46.31 -37.74 -5.74
CA GLU A 233 45.06 -38.46 -5.60
C GLU A 233 43.89 -37.48 -5.75
N VAL A 234 42.75 -37.97 -6.27
CA VAL A 234 41.54 -37.15 -6.41
C VAL A 234 41.12 -36.61 -5.05
N ASP A 235 40.71 -35.35 -4.99
CA ASP A 235 40.26 -34.76 -3.73
C ASP A 235 39.08 -35.58 -3.14
N PRO A 236 39.14 -35.95 -1.85
CA PRO A 236 38.12 -36.78 -1.21
C PRO A 236 36.68 -36.25 -1.31
N VAL A 237 36.47 -34.95 -1.53
CA VAL A 237 35.14 -34.35 -1.75
C VAL A 237 34.55 -34.80 -3.10
N PHE A 238 35.39 -35.03 -4.10
CA PHE A 238 35.00 -35.39 -5.46
C PHE A 238 35.24 -36.87 -5.80
N ALA A 239 35.64 -37.70 -4.82
CA ALA A 239 35.94 -39.11 -5.02
C ALA A 239 34.74 -39.92 -5.55
N GLU A 240 33.51 -39.55 -5.18
CA GLU A 240 32.26 -40.16 -5.68
C GLU A 240 31.70 -39.46 -6.94
N GLY A 241 32.41 -38.46 -7.46
CA GLY A 241 32.05 -37.65 -8.62
C GLY A 241 31.79 -36.18 -8.31
N ASN A 242 31.72 -35.37 -9.37
CA ASN A 242 31.56 -33.91 -9.27
C ASN A 242 30.10 -33.43 -9.30
N SER A 243 29.13 -34.33 -9.25
CA SER A 243 27.71 -33.95 -9.29
C SER A 243 26.83 -34.85 -8.44
N LYS A 244 25.78 -34.26 -7.86
CA LYS A 244 24.76 -34.99 -7.09
C LYS A 244 23.38 -34.49 -7.50
N SER A 245 22.43 -35.43 -7.61
CA SER A 245 21.05 -35.15 -7.98
C SER A 245 20.08 -35.76 -6.98
N LYS A 246 19.03 -35.02 -6.62
CA LYS A 246 17.97 -35.45 -5.71
C LYS A 246 16.59 -34.98 -6.16
N PHE A 247 15.56 -35.70 -5.75
CA PHE A 247 14.18 -35.32 -6.00
C PHE A 247 13.60 -34.47 -4.86
N SER A 248 12.68 -33.59 -5.24
CA SER A 248 11.90 -32.78 -4.31
C SER A 248 10.48 -32.55 -4.82
N SER A 249 9.65 -31.92 -4.00
CA SER A 249 8.28 -31.60 -4.34
C SER A 249 7.82 -30.31 -3.69
N ASP A 250 6.90 -29.61 -4.36
CA ASP A 250 6.27 -28.38 -3.90
C ASP A 250 4.74 -28.55 -3.94
N VAL A 251 4.04 -27.94 -2.99
CA VAL A 251 2.57 -27.90 -2.96
C VAL A 251 2.10 -26.45 -2.88
N GLY A 252 1.04 -26.15 -3.61
CA GLY A 252 0.50 -24.80 -3.71
C GLY A 252 -1.01 -24.75 -3.50
N VAL A 253 -1.49 -23.61 -3.03
CA VAL A 253 -2.90 -23.22 -2.96
C VAL A 253 -3.06 -21.82 -3.54
N PHE A 254 -4.14 -21.60 -4.29
CA PHE A 254 -4.49 -20.31 -4.87
C PHE A 254 -5.97 -20.03 -4.62
N TYR A 255 -6.30 -18.92 -3.95
CA TYR A 255 -7.67 -18.57 -3.57
C TYR A 255 -8.04 -17.18 -4.06
N ARG A 256 -9.22 -17.07 -4.69
CA ARG A 256 -9.77 -15.82 -5.24
C ARG A 256 -11.09 -15.50 -4.56
N PRO A 257 -11.09 -14.81 -3.41
CA PRO A 257 -12.34 -14.46 -2.72
C PRO A 257 -13.26 -13.56 -3.57
N ALA A 258 -12.67 -12.68 -4.38
CA ALA A 258 -13.32 -11.71 -5.25
C ALA A 258 -12.50 -11.46 -6.53
N SER A 259 -13.11 -10.90 -7.57
CA SER A 259 -12.51 -10.81 -8.92
C SER A 259 -11.16 -10.08 -8.99
N LYS A 260 -10.91 -9.17 -8.04
CA LYS A 260 -9.70 -8.34 -7.96
C LYS A 260 -8.73 -8.78 -6.87
N TYR A 261 -9.04 -9.78 -6.05
CA TYR A 261 -8.22 -10.15 -4.88
C TYR A 261 -7.77 -11.59 -4.99
N ASN A 262 -6.47 -11.82 -4.82
CA ASN A 262 -5.85 -13.13 -4.86
C ASN A 262 -5.07 -13.38 -3.57
N LEU A 263 -5.16 -14.60 -3.08
CA LEU A 263 -4.30 -15.14 -2.03
C LEU A 263 -3.57 -16.36 -2.61
N GLY A 264 -2.29 -16.48 -2.31
CA GLY A 264 -1.48 -17.61 -2.72
C GLY A 264 -0.64 -18.11 -1.56
N PHE A 265 -0.51 -19.42 -1.46
CA PHE A 265 0.42 -20.06 -0.53
C PHE A 265 1.16 -21.19 -1.26
N THR A 266 2.47 -21.27 -1.09
CA THR A 266 3.28 -22.40 -1.57
C THR A 266 4.25 -22.86 -0.49
N MET A 267 4.37 -24.18 -0.33
CA MET A 267 5.45 -24.82 0.40
C MET A 267 6.37 -25.51 -0.61
N GLN A 268 7.60 -25.02 -0.73
CA GLN A 268 8.60 -25.54 -1.65
C GLN A 268 9.64 -26.38 -0.91
N ASN A 269 10.22 -27.35 -1.62
CA ASN A 269 11.22 -28.26 -1.10
C ASN A 269 10.76 -29.01 0.17
N ILE A 270 9.57 -29.62 0.11
CA ILE A 270 8.90 -30.20 1.30
C ILE A 270 9.78 -31.23 2.03
N ASN A 271 10.60 -31.97 1.28
CA ASN A 271 11.50 -32.99 1.79
C ASN A 271 12.94 -32.51 2.09
N SER A 272 13.27 -31.23 1.82
CA SER A 272 14.59 -30.64 2.06
C SER A 272 15.77 -31.58 1.69
N PRO A 273 15.89 -31.96 0.41
CA PRO A 273 16.85 -32.98 -0.01
C PRO A 273 18.29 -32.53 0.21
N ASP A 274 19.15 -33.50 0.59
CA ASP A 274 20.59 -33.30 0.72
C ASP A 274 21.32 -33.56 -0.61
N ILE A 275 22.02 -32.53 -1.07
CA ILE A 275 22.65 -32.38 -2.38
C ILE A 275 24.17 -32.15 -2.27
N GLY A 276 24.74 -32.14 -1.06
CA GLY A 276 26.17 -31.95 -0.87
C GLY A 276 26.98 -33.18 -1.28
N LEU A 277 28.16 -33.01 -1.87
CA LEU A 277 28.93 -34.14 -2.41
C LEU A 277 29.48 -35.07 -1.31
N LYS A 278 30.04 -34.49 -0.25
CA LYS A 278 30.60 -35.21 0.90
C LYS A 278 29.93 -34.76 2.20
N GLU A 279 29.99 -33.47 2.49
CA GLU A 279 29.28 -32.86 3.60
C GLU A 279 27.80 -32.67 3.27
N THR A 280 26.96 -32.60 4.30
CA THR A 280 25.52 -32.36 4.12
C THR A 280 25.28 -30.92 3.68
N ASP A 281 24.59 -30.74 2.56
CA ASP A 281 24.09 -29.47 2.06
C ASP A 281 22.63 -29.68 1.69
N LYS A 282 21.71 -29.12 2.50
CA LYS A 282 20.27 -29.36 2.32
C LYS A 282 19.63 -28.18 1.61
N VAL A 283 18.87 -28.49 0.55
CA VAL A 283 18.02 -27.48 -0.08
C VAL A 283 16.95 -27.03 0.90
N GLU A 284 16.88 -25.72 1.11
CA GLU A 284 16.01 -25.13 2.11
C GLU A 284 14.52 -25.29 1.78
N LYS A 285 13.75 -25.64 2.81
CA LYS A 285 12.29 -25.57 2.76
C LYS A 285 11.84 -24.12 2.75
N THR A 286 11.07 -23.73 1.74
CA THR A 286 10.61 -22.34 1.58
C THR A 286 9.10 -22.25 1.69
N TYR A 287 8.60 -21.35 2.52
CA TYR A 287 7.18 -21.02 2.62
C TYR A 287 6.93 -19.66 1.98
N ARG A 288 6.02 -19.60 1.02
CA ARG A 288 5.62 -18.38 0.33
C ARG A 288 4.17 -18.07 0.62
N THR A 289 3.90 -16.87 1.11
CA THR A 289 2.52 -16.38 1.34
C THR A 289 2.35 -15.05 0.60
N GLY A 290 1.48 -15.02 -0.40
CA GLY A 290 1.24 -13.87 -1.25
C GLY A 290 -0.18 -13.34 -1.15
N PHE A 291 -0.30 -12.02 -1.20
CA PHE A 291 -1.54 -11.29 -1.46
C PHE A 291 -1.37 -10.47 -2.74
N ALA A 292 -2.37 -10.45 -3.61
CA ALA A 292 -2.39 -9.55 -4.76
C ALA A 292 -3.75 -8.88 -4.96
N TYR A 293 -3.70 -7.58 -5.27
CA TYR A 293 -4.82 -6.79 -5.76
C TYR A 293 -4.63 -6.51 -7.26
N THR A 294 -5.55 -7.00 -8.08
CA THR A 294 -5.41 -7.07 -9.56
C THR A 294 -6.57 -6.37 -10.29
N PRO A 295 -6.72 -5.02 -10.18
CA PRO A 295 -7.65 -4.27 -11.01
C PRO A 295 -7.31 -4.35 -12.51
N LYS A 296 -8.23 -3.92 -13.40
CA LYS A 296 -8.11 -4.10 -14.86
C LYS A 296 -6.78 -3.63 -15.48
N THR A 297 -6.14 -2.59 -14.94
CA THR A 297 -4.94 -1.95 -15.53
C THR A 297 -3.71 -1.96 -14.63
N ALA A 298 -3.75 -2.62 -13.47
CA ALA A 298 -2.60 -2.67 -12.57
C ALA A 298 -2.67 -3.92 -11.68
N ASN A 299 -1.52 -4.40 -11.22
CA ASN A 299 -1.41 -5.38 -10.15
C ASN A 299 -0.53 -4.81 -9.04
N PHE A 300 -0.95 -5.01 -7.80
CA PHE A 300 -0.16 -4.77 -6.61
C PHE A 300 -0.05 -6.09 -5.85
N SER A 301 1.15 -6.42 -5.38
CA SER A 301 1.43 -7.71 -4.75
C SER A 301 2.34 -7.53 -3.55
N ILE A 302 2.03 -8.23 -2.47
CA ILE A 302 2.89 -8.36 -1.29
C ILE A 302 3.16 -9.84 -1.08
N GLU A 303 4.41 -10.20 -0.82
CA GLU A 303 4.79 -11.58 -0.53
C GLU A 303 5.72 -11.67 0.67
N PHE A 304 5.40 -12.62 1.55
CA PHE A 304 6.23 -13.05 2.67
C PHE A 304 6.87 -14.39 2.29
N ILE A 305 8.20 -14.44 2.30
CA ILE A 305 8.99 -15.63 1.99
C ILE A 305 9.76 -16.00 3.25
N SER A 306 9.51 -17.17 3.80
CA SER A 306 10.24 -17.68 4.97
C SER A 306 11.06 -18.90 4.56
N LYS A 307 12.36 -18.83 4.84
CA LYS A 307 13.38 -19.88 4.69
C LYS A 307 13.97 -20.22 6.06
N SER A 308 14.86 -21.21 6.15
CA SER A 308 15.45 -21.63 7.43
C SER A 308 16.36 -20.55 8.02
N GLY A 309 15.80 -19.66 8.85
CA GLY A 309 16.55 -18.58 9.50
C GLY A 309 16.54 -17.23 8.75
N ASP A 310 15.92 -17.16 7.56
CA ASP A 310 15.73 -15.90 6.83
C ASP A 310 14.27 -15.68 6.43
N THR A 311 13.81 -14.43 6.55
CA THR A 311 12.46 -14.00 6.19
C THR A 311 12.55 -12.73 5.35
N ASN A 312 11.93 -12.79 4.18
CA ASN A 312 11.89 -11.71 3.21
C ASN A 312 10.46 -11.22 3.02
N ILE A 313 10.31 -9.90 2.93
CA ILE A 313 9.07 -9.21 2.58
C ILE A 313 9.32 -8.44 1.29
N THR A 314 8.53 -8.74 0.27
CA THR A 314 8.55 -8.01 -1.01
C THR A 314 7.22 -7.31 -1.24
N SER A 315 7.29 -6.07 -1.70
CA SER A 315 6.17 -5.35 -2.33
C SER A 315 6.49 -5.13 -3.81
N GLY A 316 5.64 -5.63 -4.70
CA GLY A 316 5.75 -5.50 -6.16
C GLY A 316 4.55 -4.79 -6.78
N PHE A 317 4.77 -4.03 -7.84
CA PHE A 317 3.73 -3.39 -8.64
C PHE A 317 3.91 -3.68 -10.14
N GLU A 318 2.81 -3.80 -10.87
CA GLU A 318 2.75 -3.95 -12.33
C GLU A 318 1.69 -2.96 -12.85
N LYS A 319 2.06 -2.05 -13.76
CA LYS A 319 1.14 -1.09 -14.37
C LYS A 319 1.09 -1.33 -15.88
N TYR A 320 -0.12 -1.47 -16.39
CA TYR A 320 -0.36 -1.68 -17.81
C TYR A 320 -0.78 -0.39 -18.53
N PHE A 321 -0.31 -0.23 -19.76
CA PHE A 321 -0.64 0.86 -20.67
C PHE A 321 -1.07 0.32 -22.04
N SER A 322 -1.79 1.14 -22.82
CA SER A 322 -2.22 0.81 -24.19
C SER A 322 -2.87 -0.57 -24.29
N GLU A 323 -3.99 -0.75 -23.58
CA GLU A 323 -4.73 -2.03 -23.56
C GLU A 323 -3.88 -3.25 -23.15
N LYS A 324 -2.96 -3.04 -22.19
CA LYS A 324 -1.99 -4.02 -21.69
C LYS A 324 -0.83 -4.36 -22.63
N THR A 325 -0.65 -3.60 -23.71
CA THR A 325 0.50 -3.76 -24.61
C THR A 325 1.83 -3.49 -23.92
N PHE A 326 1.89 -2.48 -23.05
CA PHE A 326 3.10 -2.17 -22.29
C PHE A 326 2.87 -2.40 -20.80
N ALA A 327 3.88 -2.94 -20.13
CA ALA A 327 3.90 -3.12 -18.68
C ALA A 327 5.14 -2.46 -18.08
N LEU A 328 4.94 -1.64 -17.05
CA LEU A 328 6.00 -1.16 -16.18
C LEU A 328 5.91 -1.91 -14.86
N ARG A 329 7.03 -2.40 -14.36
CA ARG A 329 7.11 -3.20 -13.13
C ARG A 329 8.18 -2.67 -12.21
N GLY A 330 7.97 -2.83 -10.92
CA GLY A 330 9.02 -2.60 -9.95
C GLY A 330 8.70 -3.20 -8.61
N SER A 331 9.74 -3.31 -7.77
CA SER A 331 9.58 -3.84 -6.42
C SER A 331 10.61 -3.30 -5.45
N LEU A 332 10.29 -3.44 -4.17
CA LEU A 332 11.20 -3.30 -3.05
C LEU A 332 11.16 -4.58 -2.23
N THR A 333 12.33 -5.13 -1.93
CA THR A 333 12.51 -6.31 -1.05
C THR A 333 13.30 -5.92 0.18
N PHE A 334 12.84 -6.39 1.35
CA PHE A 334 13.51 -6.28 2.64
C PHE A 334 13.61 -7.66 3.30
N GLY A 335 14.80 -8.06 3.72
CA GLY A 335 15.05 -9.33 4.41
C GLY A 335 15.62 -9.18 5.82
N SER A 336 15.46 -10.22 6.64
CA SER A 336 16.05 -10.29 7.99
C SER A 336 17.58 -10.36 8.00
N SER A 337 18.19 -10.81 6.89
CA SER A 337 19.63 -10.89 6.65
C SER A 337 20.24 -9.59 6.10
N ASP A 338 19.67 -8.42 6.43
CA ASP A 338 20.01 -7.10 5.85
C ASP A 338 19.84 -6.99 4.31
N LEU A 339 19.19 -7.98 3.67
CA LEU A 339 18.85 -7.94 2.25
C LEU A 339 17.98 -6.72 1.95
N ARG A 340 18.45 -5.86 1.04
CA ARG A 340 17.68 -4.74 0.50
C ARG A 340 17.90 -4.67 -0.99
N ARG A 341 16.82 -4.59 -1.76
CA ARG A 341 16.91 -4.61 -3.22
C ARG A 341 15.83 -3.79 -3.89
N LEU A 342 16.22 -3.16 -4.98
CA LEU A 342 15.32 -2.49 -5.92
C LEU A 342 15.29 -3.28 -7.23
N THR A 343 14.10 -3.49 -7.78
CA THR A 343 13.94 -4.05 -9.13
C THR A 343 13.09 -3.13 -10.00
N LEU A 344 13.46 -3.05 -11.27
CA LEU A 344 12.71 -2.33 -12.30
C LEU A 344 12.57 -3.25 -13.51
N GLY A 345 11.38 -3.33 -14.08
CA GLY A 345 11.13 -4.17 -15.24
C GLY A 345 10.19 -3.55 -16.26
N LEU A 346 10.35 -3.99 -17.50
CA LEU A 346 9.55 -3.60 -18.64
C LEU A 346 8.96 -4.85 -19.27
N GLY A 347 7.75 -4.73 -19.80
CA GLY A 347 7.07 -5.78 -20.54
C GLY A 347 6.41 -5.24 -21.80
N LEU A 348 6.50 -5.99 -22.87
CA LEU A 348 5.76 -5.80 -24.11
C LEU A 348 4.89 -7.03 -24.34
N ASN A 349 3.57 -6.86 -24.31
CA ASN A 349 2.61 -7.91 -24.56
C ASN A 349 1.91 -7.65 -25.89
N GLN A 350 2.06 -8.57 -26.83
CA GLN A 350 1.23 -8.66 -28.01
C GLN A 350 0.37 -9.94 -27.95
N LYS A 351 -0.60 -10.06 -28.86
CA LYS A 351 -1.61 -11.14 -28.85
C LYS A 351 -1.03 -12.56 -28.63
N ASN A 352 0.15 -12.83 -29.20
CA ASN A 352 0.81 -14.14 -29.19
C ASN A 352 2.25 -14.11 -28.65
N TYR A 353 2.77 -12.94 -28.24
CA TYR A 353 4.16 -12.80 -27.82
C TYR A 353 4.25 -11.92 -26.58
N LYS A 354 5.12 -12.28 -25.63
CA LYS A 354 5.51 -11.41 -24.54
C LYS A 354 7.03 -11.27 -24.54
N LEU A 355 7.50 -10.05 -24.35
CA LEU A 355 8.91 -9.76 -24.09
C LEU A 355 9.00 -9.10 -22.73
N ASP A 356 9.82 -9.63 -21.84
CA ASP A 356 10.06 -9.02 -20.54
C ASP A 356 11.55 -8.77 -20.35
N TYR A 357 11.86 -7.65 -19.70
CA TYR A 357 13.20 -7.30 -19.28
C TYR A 357 13.16 -6.85 -17.83
N VAL A 358 14.19 -7.22 -17.06
CA VAL A 358 14.35 -6.78 -15.67
C VAL A 358 15.78 -6.36 -15.41
N PHE A 359 15.88 -5.29 -14.65
CA PHE A 359 17.08 -4.82 -13.99
C PHE A 359 16.92 -4.95 -12.47
N LEU A 360 17.85 -5.63 -11.82
CA LEU A 360 17.88 -5.76 -10.35
C LEU A 360 19.16 -5.14 -9.82
N TYR A 361 19.01 -4.28 -8.81
CA TYR A 361 20.12 -3.61 -8.16
C TYR A 361 20.13 -3.93 -6.65
N PRO A 362 21.15 -4.64 -6.14
CA PRO A 362 21.31 -4.86 -4.70
C PRO A 362 21.66 -3.53 -4.03
N LEU A 363 20.98 -3.20 -2.93
CA LEU A 363 21.27 -1.98 -2.16
C LEU A 363 22.24 -2.25 -1.01
N VAL A 364 22.50 -3.53 -0.72
CA VAL A 364 23.41 -4.04 0.32
C VAL A 364 24.04 -5.33 -0.22
N GLY A 365 25.29 -5.61 0.13
CA GLY A 365 26.02 -6.81 -0.28
C GLY A 365 27.04 -6.50 -1.38
N ILE A 366 26.94 -7.22 -2.50
CA ILE A 366 27.82 -7.05 -3.67
C ILE A 366 27.70 -5.61 -4.22
N ASN A 367 28.82 -4.90 -4.24
CA ASN A 367 28.93 -3.52 -4.74
C ASN A 367 29.75 -3.49 -6.04
N ASP A 368 29.87 -2.30 -6.64
CA ASP A 368 30.71 -2.04 -7.82
C ASP A 368 30.42 -2.91 -9.05
N THR A 369 29.19 -3.43 -9.14
CA THR A 369 28.67 -4.11 -10.34
C THR A 369 27.65 -3.25 -11.06
N TYR A 370 27.45 -3.50 -12.35
CA TYR A 370 26.37 -2.95 -13.15
C TYR A 370 25.00 -3.53 -12.81
N GLY A 371 24.90 -4.43 -11.82
CA GLY A 371 23.65 -5.08 -11.41
C GLY A 371 23.30 -6.33 -12.21
N THR A 372 22.13 -6.89 -11.95
CA THR A 372 21.65 -8.12 -12.63
C THR A 372 20.66 -7.76 -13.73
N HIS A 373 20.85 -8.36 -14.90
CA HIS A 373 20.02 -8.13 -16.08
C HIS A 373 19.41 -9.46 -16.55
N LYS A 374 18.10 -9.49 -16.79
CA LYS A 374 17.46 -10.66 -17.40
C LYS A 374 16.47 -10.27 -18.48
N VAL A 375 16.32 -11.15 -19.47
CA VAL A 375 15.38 -11.00 -20.59
C VAL A 375 14.64 -12.30 -20.82
N SER A 376 13.35 -12.22 -21.14
CA SER A 376 12.54 -13.38 -21.53
C SER A 376 11.68 -13.12 -22.74
N VAL A 377 11.39 -14.21 -23.45
CA VAL A 377 10.44 -14.27 -24.55
C VAL A 377 9.41 -15.35 -24.23
N SER A 378 8.13 -15.01 -24.27
CA SER A 378 7.03 -15.97 -24.27
C SER A 378 6.33 -16.00 -25.61
N ILE A 379 5.99 -17.20 -26.07
CA ILE A 379 5.15 -17.45 -27.24
C ILE A 379 3.85 -18.11 -26.75
N LEU A 380 2.72 -17.48 -27.04
CA LEU A 380 1.39 -17.95 -26.68
C LEU A 380 0.69 -18.50 -27.92
N PHE A 381 0.25 -19.75 -27.86
CA PHE A 381 -0.30 -20.46 -29.01
C PHE A 381 -1.37 -21.49 -28.61
N GLY A 382 -1.99 -22.09 -29.62
CA GLY A 382 -3.02 -23.11 -29.44
C GLY A 382 -4.41 -22.53 -29.20
N PRO A 383 -5.46 -23.32 -29.50
CA PRO A 383 -6.83 -22.94 -29.19
C PRO A 383 -7.05 -22.93 -27.66
N ILE A 384 -7.88 -22.01 -27.17
CA ILE A 384 -8.43 -22.12 -25.81
C ILE A 384 -9.18 -23.46 -25.76
N PRO A 385 -8.85 -24.40 -24.85
CA PRO A 385 -9.46 -25.73 -24.85
C PRO A 385 -11.00 -25.62 -24.88
N LYS A 386 -11.64 -26.20 -25.90
CA LYS A 386 -13.11 -26.23 -26.05
C LYS A 386 -13.81 -27.13 -25.04
N LEU A 387 -13.04 -27.75 -24.14
CA LEU A 387 -13.58 -28.55 -23.04
C LEU A 387 -14.49 -27.66 -22.18
N GLU A 388 -15.66 -28.19 -21.86
CA GLU A 388 -16.67 -27.58 -20.99
C GLU A 388 -16.00 -26.86 -19.82
N LYS A 389 -16.05 -25.52 -19.83
CA LYS A 389 -15.39 -24.73 -18.80
C LYS A 389 -16.12 -24.94 -17.48
N PHE A 390 -15.34 -24.98 -16.38
CA PHE A 390 -15.93 -24.81 -15.05
C PHE A 390 -16.82 -23.56 -15.02
N GLU A 391 -17.86 -23.58 -14.17
CA GLU A 391 -18.63 -22.38 -13.86
C GLU A 391 -17.68 -21.20 -13.61
N PRO A 392 -18.00 -20.01 -14.16
CA PRO A 392 -17.12 -18.86 -14.03
C PRO A 392 -16.92 -18.55 -12.54
N GLU A 393 -15.67 -18.24 -12.15
CA GLU A 393 -15.27 -18.05 -10.74
C GLU A 393 -16.14 -17.00 -10.02
N PHE A 394 -16.57 -16.03 -10.82
CA PHE A 394 -17.52 -15.00 -10.48
C PHE A 394 -18.56 -15.01 -11.60
N PRO A 395 -19.85 -14.78 -11.30
CA PRO A 395 -20.80 -14.46 -12.36
C PRO A 395 -20.18 -13.33 -13.19
N ALA A 396 -20.34 -13.39 -14.51
CA ALA A 396 -20.00 -12.25 -15.32
C ALA A 396 -20.62 -11.05 -14.62
N GLU A 397 -19.79 -10.07 -14.20
CA GLU A 397 -20.34 -8.75 -13.96
C GLU A 397 -21.18 -8.53 -15.21
N ALA A 398 -22.47 -8.25 -15.03
CA ALA A 398 -23.18 -7.61 -16.11
C ALA A 398 -22.35 -6.34 -16.36
N GLU A 399 -21.39 -6.43 -17.29
CA GLU A 399 -21.33 -5.45 -18.34
C GLU A 399 -22.80 -5.20 -18.58
N LEU A 400 -23.26 -4.03 -18.16
CA LEU A 400 -24.36 -3.41 -18.85
C LEU A 400 -23.95 -3.59 -20.30
N GLU A 401 -24.46 -4.64 -20.93
CA GLU A 401 -24.47 -4.76 -22.35
C GLU A 401 -25.08 -3.42 -22.70
N GLU A 402 -24.25 -2.51 -23.19
CA GLU A 402 -24.74 -1.60 -24.18
C GLU A 402 -25.29 -2.53 -25.25
N LYS A 403 -26.57 -2.90 -25.08
CA LYS A 403 -27.41 -3.31 -26.19
C LYS A 403 -27.02 -2.34 -27.28
N PRO A 404 -26.62 -2.79 -28.47
CA PRO A 404 -26.45 -1.86 -29.57
C PRO A 404 -27.74 -1.06 -29.57
N LEU A 405 -27.65 0.25 -29.27
CA LEU A 405 -28.81 1.11 -29.38
C LEU A 405 -29.28 0.84 -30.80
N ALA A 406 -30.49 0.29 -30.94
CA ALA A 406 -31.20 0.28 -32.20
C ALA A 406 -30.96 1.67 -32.78
N GLU A 407 -30.38 1.75 -33.99
CA GLU A 407 -29.93 3.00 -34.60
C GLU A 407 -30.90 4.11 -34.23
N GLU A 408 -30.54 4.87 -33.19
CA GLU A 408 -31.21 6.10 -32.90
C GLU A 408 -30.83 6.92 -34.11
N VAL A 409 -31.82 7.15 -34.97
CA VAL A 409 -31.76 8.17 -36.00
C VAL A 409 -31.25 9.40 -35.27
N LYS A 410 -29.93 9.64 -35.35
CA LYS A 410 -29.32 10.77 -34.67
C LYS A 410 -30.06 11.96 -35.25
N PRO A 411 -30.81 12.73 -34.43
CA PRO A 411 -31.36 13.98 -34.92
C PRO A 411 -30.18 14.77 -35.50
N PRO A 412 -30.38 15.49 -36.61
CA PRO A 412 -29.28 16.13 -37.34
C PRO A 412 -28.37 16.82 -36.33
N VAL A 413 -27.09 16.42 -36.34
CA VAL A 413 -26.09 16.94 -35.40
C VAL A 413 -26.15 18.45 -35.50
N ARG A 414 -26.73 19.09 -34.47
CA ARG A 414 -26.76 20.54 -34.38
C ARG A 414 -25.31 20.99 -34.44
N VAL A 415 -24.95 21.73 -35.49
CA VAL A 415 -23.63 22.34 -35.58
C VAL A 415 -23.51 23.28 -34.39
N ILE A 416 -22.71 22.88 -33.41
CA ILE A 416 -22.49 23.65 -32.18
C ILE A 416 -21.78 24.94 -32.59
N THR A 417 -22.47 26.06 -32.48
CA THR A 417 -21.90 27.37 -32.82
C THR A 417 -20.96 27.85 -31.71
N ASP A 418 -20.06 28.78 -32.01
CA ASP A 418 -19.26 29.44 -30.96
C ASP A 418 -20.13 30.23 -29.96
N GLY A 419 -21.34 30.64 -30.38
CA GLY A 419 -22.36 31.20 -29.49
C GLY A 419 -22.85 30.17 -28.46
N ASP A 420 -23.18 28.96 -28.92
CA ASP A 420 -23.62 27.85 -28.05
C ASP A 420 -22.55 27.48 -27.02
N ARG A 421 -21.27 27.48 -27.42
CA ARG A 421 -20.13 27.24 -26.50
C ARG A 421 -20.04 28.31 -25.42
N LYS A 422 -20.10 29.59 -25.79
CA LYS A 422 -20.05 30.72 -24.82
C LYS A 422 -21.23 30.68 -23.85
N THR A 423 -22.44 30.39 -24.34
CA THR A 423 -23.62 30.25 -23.48
C THR A 423 -23.49 29.04 -22.54
N ALA A 424 -22.99 27.91 -23.03
CA ALA A 424 -22.73 26.73 -22.21
C ALA A 424 -21.72 27.00 -21.08
N GLU A 425 -20.65 27.75 -21.36
CA GLU A 425 -19.66 28.18 -20.36
C GLU A 425 -20.26 29.14 -19.32
N LEU A 426 -21.06 30.11 -19.75
CA LEU A 426 -21.77 31.01 -18.85
C LEU A 426 -22.73 30.24 -17.92
N LEU A 427 -23.43 29.24 -18.46
CA LEU A 427 -24.28 28.35 -17.66
C LEU A 427 -23.46 27.57 -16.63
N ILE A 428 -22.27 27.05 -16.97
CA ILE A 428 -21.39 26.38 -16.01
C ILE A 428 -20.98 27.33 -14.88
N LYS A 429 -20.69 28.60 -15.18
CA LYS A 429 -20.41 29.60 -14.14
C LYS A 429 -21.63 29.82 -13.24
N ASN A 430 -22.82 29.91 -13.81
CA ASN A 430 -24.07 30.02 -13.04
C ASN A 430 -24.35 28.77 -12.20
N VAL A 431 -23.94 27.57 -12.64
CA VAL A 431 -24.01 26.32 -11.86
C VAL A 431 -23.14 26.44 -10.61
N GLN A 432 -21.91 26.93 -10.75
CA GLN A 432 -20.98 27.14 -9.63
C GLN A 432 -21.54 28.10 -8.59
N ASP A 433 -22.05 29.24 -9.04
CA ASP A 433 -22.66 30.22 -8.14
C ASP A 433 -23.93 29.67 -7.46
N ALA A 434 -24.73 28.88 -8.18
CA ALA A 434 -25.95 28.29 -7.64
C ALA A 434 -25.67 27.23 -6.56
N TYR A 435 -24.78 26.26 -6.80
CA TYR A 435 -24.50 25.23 -5.80
C TYR A 435 -23.75 25.79 -4.58
N ARG A 436 -22.89 26.82 -4.76
CA ARG A 436 -22.22 27.50 -3.63
C ARG A 436 -23.21 28.24 -2.72
N LYS A 437 -24.29 28.76 -3.31
CA LYS A 437 -25.43 29.33 -2.57
C LYS A 437 -26.37 28.26 -1.99
N GLY A 438 -26.16 26.98 -2.31
CA GLY A 438 -26.99 25.87 -1.84
C GLY A 438 -28.24 25.61 -2.68
N MET A 439 -28.35 26.17 -3.89
CA MET A 439 -29.47 25.94 -4.81
C MET A 439 -29.16 24.78 -5.78
N TYR A 440 -29.14 23.55 -5.29
CA TYR A 440 -28.68 22.38 -6.05
C TYR A 440 -29.61 21.98 -7.19
N SER A 441 -30.93 22.12 -7.01
CA SER A 441 -31.90 21.88 -8.09
C SER A 441 -31.70 22.85 -9.26
N LYS A 442 -31.56 24.15 -8.98
CA LYS A 442 -31.27 25.18 -9.99
C LYS A 442 -29.92 24.98 -10.67
N ALA A 443 -28.91 24.56 -9.91
CA ALA A 443 -27.62 24.18 -10.47
C ALA A 443 -27.75 22.96 -11.42
N THR A 444 -28.62 22.01 -11.10
CA THR A 444 -28.90 20.84 -11.94
C THR A 444 -29.64 21.21 -13.24
N GLU A 445 -30.57 22.15 -13.17
CA GLU A 445 -31.24 22.70 -14.37
C GLU A 445 -30.24 23.39 -15.30
N ASN A 446 -29.40 24.28 -14.75
CA ASN A 446 -28.39 25.01 -15.53
C ASN A 446 -27.36 24.07 -16.17
N ILE A 447 -26.92 23.00 -15.47
CA ILE A 447 -25.95 22.06 -16.03
C ILE A 447 -26.58 21.18 -17.13
N ASN A 448 -27.87 20.81 -16.99
CA ASN A 448 -28.60 20.11 -18.05
C ASN A 448 -28.69 20.98 -19.31
N ARG A 449 -29.05 22.26 -19.15
CA ARG A 449 -29.11 23.20 -20.26
C ARG A 449 -27.76 23.46 -20.90
N SER A 450 -26.68 23.49 -20.12
CA SER A 450 -25.30 23.60 -20.63
C SER A 450 -24.93 22.38 -21.48
N ILE A 451 -25.27 21.17 -21.03
CA ILE A 451 -25.01 19.91 -21.75
C ILE A 451 -25.86 19.81 -23.02
N GLU A 452 -27.10 20.30 -23.03
CA GLU A 452 -27.92 20.40 -24.25
C GLU A 452 -27.26 21.26 -25.34
N LEU A 453 -26.57 22.33 -24.94
CA LEU A 453 -25.87 23.25 -25.85
C LEU A 453 -24.49 22.73 -26.27
N ASN A 454 -23.79 22.04 -25.38
CA ASN A 454 -22.49 21.44 -25.66
C ASN A 454 -22.37 20.03 -25.04
N PRO A 455 -22.89 18.99 -25.73
CA PRO A 455 -22.88 17.63 -25.23
C PRO A 455 -21.48 17.06 -25.01
N GLU A 456 -20.46 17.54 -25.73
CA GLU A 456 -19.09 17.01 -25.65
C GLU A 456 -18.28 17.54 -24.44
N HIS A 457 -18.84 18.48 -23.67
CA HIS A 457 -18.13 19.11 -22.55
C HIS A 457 -17.97 18.14 -21.36
N ARG A 458 -16.86 17.40 -21.33
CA ARG A 458 -16.52 16.41 -20.29
C ARG A 458 -16.68 16.92 -18.85
N GLY A 459 -16.25 18.16 -18.57
CA GLY A 459 -16.37 18.75 -17.24
C GLY A 459 -17.81 18.94 -16.77
N ALA A 460 -18.73 19.29 -17.68
CA ALA A 460 -20.14 19.51 -17.36
C ALA A 460 -20.85 18.18 -17.11
N GLN A 461 -20.52 17.15 -17.90
CA GLN A 461 -21.02 15.78 -17.68
C GLN A 461 -20.55 15.22 -16.31
N ALA A 462 -19.27 15.39 -15.97
CA ALA A 462 -18.73 14.95 -14.69
C ALA A 462 -19.40 15.70 -13.51
N LEU A 463 -19.59 17.01 -13.63
CA LEU A 463 -20.26 17.82 -12.62
C LEU A 463 -21.73 17.41 -12.46
N LYS A 464 -22.47 17.17 -13.55
CA LYS A 464 -23.85 16.67 -13.50
C LYS A 464 -23.95 15.34 -12.75
N LYS A 465 -23.02 14.41 -13.00
CA LYS A 465 -23.01 13.09 -12.34
C LYS A 465 -22.91 13.20 -10.82
N LYS A 466 -22.18 14.18 -10.31
CA LYS A 466 -22.05 14.46 -8.87
C LYS A 466 -23.23 15.28 -8.32
N LEU A 467 -23.68 16.27 -9.08
CA LEU A 467 -24.68 17.24 -8.64
C LEU A 467 -26.11 16.66 -8.62
N ALA A 468 -26.48 15.81 -9.59
CA ALA A 468 -27.84 15.30 -9.69
C ALA A 468 -28.27 14.44 -8.48
N PRO A 469 -27.44 13.49 -7.98
CA PRO A 469 -27.76 12.77 -6.74
C PRO A 469 -27.93 13.71 -5.53
N ILE A 470 -27.06 14.72 -5.40
CA ILE A 470 -27.16 15.70 -4.32
C ILE A 470 -28.47 16.47 -4.41
N ALA A 471 -28.81 17.00 -5.59
CA ALA A 471 -30.05 17.76 -5.79
C ALA A 471 -31.30 16.92 -5.57
N SER A 472 -31.23 15.59 -5.76
CA SER A 472 -32.34 14.68 -5.45
C SER A 472 -32.55 14.45 -3.95
N ILE A 473 -31.47 14.50 -3.15
CA ILE A 473 -31.53 14.32 -1.69
C ILE A 473 -31.78 15.65 -0.99
N ILE A 474 -31.04 16.69 -1.36
CA ILE A 474 -31.14 18.06 -0.86
C ILE A 474 -31.32 18.99 -2.05
N PRO A 475 -32.56 19.32 -2.45
CA PRO A 475 -32.81 20.25 -3.57
C PRO A 475 -32.29 21.66 -3.30
N GLU A 476 -32.41 22.11 -2.05
CA GLU A 476 -31.97 23.43 -1.60
C GLU A 476 -31.49 23.39 -0.14
N LYS A 477 -30.41 24.13 0.18
CA LYS A 477 -29.90 24.35 1.53
C LYS A 477 -29.40 25.79 1.66
N THR A 478 -30.27 26.78 1.53
CA THR A 478 -29.92 28.22 1.54
C THR A 478 -29.86 28.84 2.94
N GLU A 479 -30.29 28.10 3.97
CA GLU A 479 -30.36 28.53 5.37
C GLU A 479 -29.03 29.10 5.90
N THR A 480 -29.06 30.17 6.67
CA THR A 480 -27.87 30.75 7.32
C THR A 480 -27.52 30.10 8.66
N THR A 481 -28.25 29.05 9.04
CA THR A 481 -28.00 28.23 10.24
C THR A 481 -26.60 27.62 10.19
N ARG A 482 -26.04 27.29 11.37
CA ARG A 482 -24.72 26.63 11.46
C ARG A 482 -24.69 25.35 10.63
N VAL A 483 -25.70 24.49 10.80
CA VAL A 483 -25.85 23.25 10.01
C VAL A 483 -25.93 23.58 8.51
N GLY A 484 -26.80 24.51 8.09
CA GLY A 484 -26.92 24.90 6.69
C GLY A 484 -25.62 25.40 6.06
N LYS A 485 -24.86 26.23 6.76
CA LYS A 485 -23.53 26.71 6.32
C LYS A 485 -22.54 25.56 6.15
N ILE A 486 -22.43 24.68 7.13
CA ILE A 486 -21.50 23.54 7.10
C ILE A 486 -21.89 22.52 6.02
N THR A 487 -23.18 22.19 5.89
CA THR A 487 -23.68 21.32 4.83
C THR A 487 -23.33 21.87 3.45
N ARG A 488 -23.60 23.17 3.21
CA ARG A 488 -23.21 23.80 1.94
C ARG A 488 -21.71 23.74 1.69
N LYS A 489 -20.89 23.97 2.72
CA LYS A 489 -19.43 23.90 2.62
C LYS A 489 -18.98 22.49 2.25
N GLY A 490 -19.53 21.46 2.87
CA GLY A 490 -19.22 20.06 2.56
C GLY A 490 -19.61 19.65 1.15
N ILE A 491 -20.83 19.98 0.72
CA ILE A 491 -21.29 19.71 -0.65
C ILE A 491 -20.46 20.47 -1.69
N THR A 492 -20.14 21.74 -1.42
CA THR A 492 -19.29 22.56 -2.30
C THR A 492 -17.92 21.93 -2.45
N ALA A 493 -17.29 21.53 -1.33
CA ALA A 493 -16.00 20.84 -1.35
C ALA A 493 -16.05 19.52 -2.13
N TYR A 494 -17.14 18.76 -2.02
CA TYR A 494 -17.33 17.52 -2.79
C TYR A 494 -17.41 17.76 -4.31
N LEU A 495 -18.18 18.77 -4.73
CA LEU A 495 -18.32 19.16 -6.13
C LEU A 495 -17.01 19.72 -6.71
N GLU A 496 -16.18 20.31 -5.86
CA GLU A 496 -14.86 20.87 -6.21
C GLU A 496 -13.69 19.88 -6.04
N ASN A 497 -13.98 18.60 -5.75
CA ASN A 497 -13.00 17.51 -5.56
C ASN A 497 -12.02 17.72 -4.38
N ASN A 498 -12.50 18.27 -3.26
CA ASN A 498 -11.79 18.31 -1.98
C ASN A 498 -12.43 17.32 -0.97
N PRO A 499 -12.04 16.03 -1.00
CA PRO A 499 -12.70 14.98 -0.23
C PRO A 499 -12.52 15.12 1.29
N GLY A 500 -11.38 15.64 1.76
CA GLY A 500 -11.11 15.83 3.18
C GLY A 500 -12.06 16.84 3.82
N LEU A 501 -12.17 18.04 3.23
CA LEU A 501 -13.11 19.05 3.70
C LEU A 501 -14.58 18.61 3.50
N ALA A 502 -14.88 17.94 2.39
CA ALA A 502 -16.22 17.43 2.11
C ALA A 502 -16.71 16.50 3.22
N LEU A 503 -15.94 15.46 3.53
CA LEU A 503 -16.32 14.49 4.55
C LEU A 503 -16.29 15.09 5.95
N ASN A 504 -15.27 15.88 6.32
CA ASN A 504 -15.22 16.53 7.62
C ASN A 504 -16.43 17.43 7.86
N ALA A 505 -16.82 18.22 6.85
CA ALA A 505 -17.99 19.09 6.96
C ALA A 505 -19.29 18.29 7.02
N ILE A 506 -19.46 17.23 6.23
CA ILE A 506 -20.69 16.42 6.27
C ILE A 506 -20.78 15.60 7.56
N ILE A 507 -19.69 15.02 8.05
CA ILE A 507 -19.62 14.37 9.37
C ILE A 507 -20.05 15.37 10.44
N TYR A 508 -19.45 16.55 10.42
CA TYR A 508 -19.77 17.57 11.41
C TYR A 508 -21.22 18.06 11.33
N ALA A 509 -21.76 18.26 10.13
CA ALA A 509 -23.16 18.61 9.94
C ALA A 509 -24.11 17.52 10.46
N THR A 510 -23.78 16.25 10.21
CA THR A 510 -24.54 15.08 10.69
C THR A 510 -24.48 14.98 12.21
N GLU A 511 -23.35 15.27 12.84
CA GLU A 511 -23.21 15.29 14.30
C GLU A 511 -23.96 16.47 14.96
N LEU A 512 -24.11 17.61 14.26
CA LEU A 512 -24.90 18.75 14.72
C LEU A 512 -26.42 18.53 14.58
N ALA A 513 -26.84 17.74 13.58
CA ALA A 513 -28.24 17.42 13.30
C ALA A 513 -28.40 15.91 13.04
N PRO A 514 -28.28 15.06 14.08
CA PRO A 514 -28.28 13.60 13.91
C PRO A 514 -29.59 13.04 13.35
N ASP A 515 -30.70 13.75 13.54
CA ASP A 515 -32.03 13.37 13.07
C ASP A 515 -32.29 13.75 11.60
N ASP A 516 -31.37 14.46 10.93
CA ASP A 516 -31.51 14.84 9.52
C ASP A 516 -31.09 13.68 8.60
N ILE A 517 -32.09 12.91 8.14
CA ILE A 517 -31.92 11.76 7.25
C ILE A 517 -31.20 12.14 5.95
N ASN A 518 -31.41 13.35 5.44
CA ASN A 518 -30.80 13.79 4.19
C ASN A 518 -29.27 13.93 4.35
N LEU A 519 -28.79 14.40 5.51
CA LEU A 519 -27.35 14.48 5.80
C LEU A 519 -26.72 13.09 5.91
N GLN A 520 -27.42 12.12 6.50
CA GLN A 520 -26.96 10.73 6.54
C GLN A 520 -26.83 10.13 5.13
N GLN A 521 -27.82 10.36 4.26
CA GLN A 521 -27.77 9.92 2.86
C GLN A 521 -26.62 10.58 2.09
N ILE A 522 -26.38 11.87 2.31
CA ILE A 522 -25.23 12.58 1.70
C ILE A 522 -23.90 12.02 2.22
N PHE A 523 -23.79 11.75 3.52
CA PHE A 523 -22.59 11.13 4.11
C PHE A 523 -22.32 9.76 3.49
N GLU A 524 -23.33 8.90 3.38
CA GLU A 524 -23.20 7.59 2.75
C GLU A 524 -22.80 7.70 1.27
N LEU A 525 -23.39 8.66 0.55
CA LEU A 525 -23.06 8.92 -0.86
C LEU A 525 -21.59 9.30 -1.02
N MET A 526 -21.10 10.25 -0.23
CA MET A 526 -19.70 10.70 -0.29
C MET A 526 -18.74 9.61 0.22
N GLY A 527 -19.11 8.87 1.26
CA GLY A 527 -18.30 7.79 1.82
C GLY A 527 -18.11 6.62 0.86
N LYS A 528 -19.11 6.31 0.02
CA LYS A 528 -18.98 5.31 -1.05
C LYS A 528 -17.98 5.73 -2.13
N GLU A 529 -17.87 7.03 -2.42
CA GLU A 529 -16.92 7.55 -3.40
C GLU A 529 -15.51 7.70 -2.82
N TYR A 530 -15.38 8.02 -1.53
CA TYR A 530 -14.10 8.26 -0.85
C TYR A 530 -13.94 7.42 0.44
N PRO A 531 -13.82 6.08 0.32
CA PRO A 531 -13.78 5.19 1.48
C PRO A 531 -12.58 5.42 2.40
N ASP A 532 -11.41 5.74 1.84
CA ASP A 532 -10.18 5.97 2.62
C ASP A 532 -10.29 7.21 3.51
N ALA A 533 -10.87 8.30 2.97
CA ALA A 533 -11.06 9.53 3.72
C ALA A 533 -12.18 9.38 4.78
N ALA A 534 -13.22 8.59 4.48
CA ALA A 534 -14.28 8.29 5.44
C ALA A 534 -13.77 7.41 6.61
N ALA A 535 -12.80 6.52 6.37
CA ALA A 535 -12.24 5.64 7.38
C ALA A 535 -11.31 6.35 8.40
N GLN A 536 -10.77 7.52 8.07
CA GLN A 536 -9.86 8.26 8.93
C GLN A 536 -10.56 8.88 10.15
N GLU A 537 -11.85 9.21 10.02
CA GLU A 537 -12.60 9.90 11.06
C GLU A 537 -13.56 8.92 11.78
N LYS A 538 -13.25 8.60 13.05
CA LYS A 538 -14.12 7.77 13.90
C LYS A 538 -15.09 8.67 14.67
N SER A 539 -16.38 8.52 14.43
CA SER A 539 -17.41 9.23 15.22
C SER A 539 -17.40 8.74 16.66
N ILE A 540 -17.41 9.68 17.62
CA ILE A 540 -17.53 9.40 19.05
C ILE A 540 -18.86 10.00 19.52
N PRO A 541 -19.81 9.18 20.01
CA PRO A 541 -21.09 9.68 20.52
C PRO A 541 -20.91 10.77 21.58
N GLY A 542 -21.63 11.89 21.45
CA GLY A 542 -21.62 12.99 22.41
C GLY A 542 -20.51 14.03 22.25
N MET A 543 -19.60 13.89 21.27
CA MET A 543 -18.56 14.89 20.99
C MET A 543 -18.47 15.18 19.49
N THR A 544 -18.63 16.44 19.09
CA THR A 544 -18.54 16.81 17.67
C THR A 544 -17.11 16.76 17.15
N LEU A 545 -16.95 16.67 15.83
CA LEU A 545 -15.65 16.68 15.16
C LEU A 545 -14.82 17.90 15.56
N VAL A 546 -15.43 19.08 15.57
CA VAL A 546 -14.78 20.32 16.02
C VAL A 546 -14.26 20.19 17.46
N GLN A 547 -15.08 19.67 18.39
CA GLN A 547 -14.66 19.48 19.77
C GLN A 547 -13.50 18.47 19.89
N ARG A 548 -13.55 17.35 19.14
CA ARG A 548 -12.48 16.36 19.11
C ARG A 548 -11.17 16.96 18.60
N LYS A 549 -11.22 17.66 17.47
CA LYS A 549 -10.05 18.30 16.82
C LYS A 549 -9.45 19.38 17.71
N LEU A 550 -10.30 20.22 18.32
CA LEU A 550 -9.86 21.17 19.33
C LEU A 550 -9.14 20.44 20.48
N GLN A 551 -9.76 19.42 21.08
CA GLN A 551 -9.17 18.66 22.19
C GLN A 551 -7.80 18.06 21.81
N GLN A 552 -7.69 17.45 20.63
CA GLN A 552 -6.44 16.93 20.10
C GLN A 552 -5.39 18.04 19.91
N ALA A 553 -5.79 19.21 19.40
CA ALA A 553 -4.88 20.35 19.27
C ALA A 553 -4.31 20.77 20.63
N LEU A 554 -5.14 20.81 21.68
CA LEU A 554 -4.70 21.14 23.04
C LEU A 554 -3.72 20.10 23.58
N GLU A 555 -4.03 18.81 23.45
CA GLU A 555 -3.15 17.71 23.86
C GLU A 555 -1.80 17.78 23.14
N ASN A 556 -1.82 18.00 21.83
CA ASN A 556 -0.63 18.15 21.02
C ASN A 556 0.20 19.38 21.44
N ILE A 557 -0.42 20.49 21.86
CA ILE A 557 0.30 21.65 22.43
C ILE A 557 1.00 21.27 23.74
N TYR A 558 0.31 20.59 24.66
CA TYR A 558 0.90 20.14 25.93
C TYR A 558 2.04 19.13 25.73
N ASP A 559 1.91 18.25 24.73
CA ASP A 559 2.92 17.26 24.37
C ASP A 559 4.12 17.86 23.59
N GLY A 560 4.09 19.17 23.28
CA GLY A 560 5.11 19.84 22.47
C GLY A 560 5.06 19.49 20.97
N LYS A 561 3.97 18.85 20.50
CA LYS A 561 3.74 18.43 19.13
C LYS A 561 3.03 19.52 18.31
N TYR A 562 3.64 20.70 18.22
CA TYR A 562 3.00 21.91 17.69
C TYR A 562 2.53 21.80 16.23
N VAL A 563 3.25 21.06 15.37
CA VAL A 563 2.86 20.87 13.96
C VAL A 563 1.52 20.14 13.84
N GLN A 564 1.30 19.13 14.69
CA GLN A 564 0.05 18.38 14.71
C GLN A 564 -1.07 19.24 15.29
N ALA A 565 -0.79 20.03 16.33
CA ALA A 565 -1.76 20.99 16.84
C ALA A 565 -2.20 22.02 15.79
N ILE A 566 -1.26 22.52 14.97
CA ILE A 566 -1.56 23.44 13.87
C ILE A 566 -2.49 22.77 12.84
N ALA A 567 -2.22 21.51 12.48
CA ALA A 567 -3.07 20.77 11.54
C ALA A 567 -4.50 20.62 12.06
N GLU A 568 -4.68 20.19 13.32
CA GLU A 568 -6.02 20.03 13.90
C GLU A 568 -6.75 21.38 14.03
N CYS A 569 -6.06 22.46 14.39
CA CYS A 569 -6.63 23.81 14.41
C CYS A 569 -7.06 24.26 13.01
N ASN A 570 -6.25 24.03 11.99
CA ASN A 570 -6.60 24.40 10.61
C ASN A 570 -7.82 23.64 10.12
N THR A 571 -7.95 22.34 10.43
CA THR A 571 -9.17 21.58 10.12
C THR A 571 -10.40 22.19 10.78
N VAL A 572 -10.30 22.65 12.03
CA VAL A 572 -11.40 23.37 12.70
C VAL A 572 -11.71 24.67 11.98
N LEU A 573 -10.69 25.44 11.57
CA LEU A 573 -10.86 26.73 10.89
C LEU A 573 -11.37 26.61 9.45
N GLU A 574 -11.10 25.49 8.78
CA GLU A 574 -11.72 25.17 7.50
C GLU A 574 -13.23 24.96 7.65
N LEU A 575 -13.67 24.36 8.77
CA LEU A 575 -15.09 24.18 9.09
C LEU A 575 -15.72 25.47 9.59
N GLU A 576 -15.10 26.11 10.57
CA GLU A 576 -15.54 27.28 11.33
C GLU A 576 -14.42 28.32 11.38
N ASP A 577 -14.43 29.23 10.42
CA ASP A 577 -13.41 30.26 10.25
C ASP A 577 -13.42 31.31 11.37
N ASP A 578 -14.54 31.41 12.09
CA ASP A 578 -14.78 32.26 13.26
C ASP A 578 -14.49 31.57 14.61
N ASN A 579 -13.92 30.36 14.61
CA ASN A 579 -13.66 29.62 15.84
C ASN A 579 -12.50 30.24 16.65
N VAL A 580 -12.84 31.11 17.60
CA VAL A 580 -11.90 31.84 18.49
C VAL A 580 -10.92 30.89 19.18
N LEU A 581 -11.38 29.73 19.65
CA LEU A 581 -10.53 28.79 20.38
C LEU A 581 -9.50 28.10 19.47
N ALA A 582 -9.86 27.79 18.22
CA ALA A 582 -8.92 27.27 17.23
C ALA A 582 -7.86 28.32 16.87
N LEU A 583 -8.26 29.58 16.63
CA LEU A 583 -7.34 30.69 16.38
C LEU A 583 -6.41 30.95 17.57
N LEU A 584 -6.93 30.92 18.79
CA LEU A 584 -6.16 31.06 20.03
C LEU A 584 -5.10 29.96 20.14
N ARG A 585 -5.50 28.69 20.00
CA ARG A 585 -4.60 27.53 20.07
C ARG A 585 -3.58 27.52 18.93
N LEU A 586 -3.98 27.92 17.74
CA LEU A 586 -3.10 28.07 16.58
C LEU A 586 -2.03 29.15 16.85
N GLY A 587 -2.44 30.29 17.41
CA GLY A 587 -1.51 31.34 17.84
C GLY A 587 -0.55 30.87 18.92
N SER A 588 -1.03 30.14 19.93
CA SER A 588 -0.20 29.53 20.98
C SER A 588 0.79 28.50 20.44
N ALA A 589 0.39 27.66 19.47
CA ALA A 589 1.28 26.70 18.83
C ALA A 589 2.41 27.41 18.06
N TYR A 590 2.09 28.45 17.28
CA TYR A 590 3.11 29.25 16.60
C TYR A 590 4.03 30.00 17.56
N TRP A 591 3.48 30.52 18.66
CA TRP A 591 4.25 31.17 19.71
C TRP A 591 5.25 30.20 20.34
N ALA A 592 4.82 28.99 20.68
CA ALA A 592 5.68 27.95 21.25
C ALA A 592 6.77 27.46 20.27
N MET A 593 6.52 27.57 18.96
CA MET A 593 7.52 27.34 17.91
C MET A 593 8.48 28.53 17.69
N GLY A 594 8.26 29.66 18.35
CA GLY A 594 9.05 30.89 18.18
C GLY A 594 8.63 31.75 16.99
N ASP A 595 7.54 31.41 16.29
CA ASP A 595 6.97 32.22 15.22
C ASP A 595 5.99 33.25 15.78
N THR A 596 6.55 34.30 16.37
CA THR A 596 5.78 35.35 17.04
C THR A 596 4.90 36.14 16.06
N ALA A 597 5.27 36.20 14.78
CA ALA A 597 4.51 36.95 13.77
C ALA A 597 3.19 36.25 13.45
N ARG A 598 3.22 34.95 13.13
CA ARG A 598 2.00 34.17 12.90
C ARG A 598 1.19 34.01 14.17
N ALA A 599 1.83 33.91 15.34
CA ALA A 599 1.12 33.88 16.62
C ALA A 599 0.24 35.11 16.81
N LYS A 600 0.84 36.31 16.71
CA LYS A 600 0.12 37.58 16.86
C LYS A 600 -0.96 37.77 15.81
N SER A 601 -0.69 37.41 14.55
CA SER A 601 -1.69 37.50 13.48
C SER A 601 -2.94 36.65 13.76
N ASN A 602 -2.78 35.41 14.24
CA ASN A 602 -3.92 34.55 14.57
C ASN A 602 -4.68 35.04 15.80
N TRP A 603 -3.97 35.57 16.80
CA TRP A 603 -4.57 36.19 17.99
C TRP A 603 -5.33 37.48 17.67
N GLN A 604 -4.78 38.33 16.81
CA GLN A 604 -5.50 39.52 16.31
C GLN A 604 -6.76 39.12 15.57
N LYS A 605 -6.69 38.11 14.69
CA LYS A 605 -7.87 37.57 14.01
C LYS A 605 -8.90 37.01 15.01
N ALA A 606 -8.46 36.37 16.09
CA ALA A 606 -9.36 35.89 17.14
C ALA A 606 -10.09 37.05 17.86
N LEU A 607 -9.40 38.18 18.08
CA LEU A 607 -10.01 39.39 18.66
C LEU A 607 -11.01 40.09 17.73
N GLU A 608 -10.95 39.85 16.41
CA GLU A 608 -12.00 40.34 15.49
C GLU A 608 -13.36 39.69 15.79
N TYR A 609 -13.36 38.46 16.33
CA TYR A 609 -14.56 37.71 16.70
C TYR A 609 -14.91 37.81 18.20
N ASP A 610 -13.90 37.98 19.07
CA ASP A 610 -14.06 38.14 20.52
C ASP A 610 -13.12 39.26 21.06
N PRO A 611 -13.51 40.55 20.93
CA PRO A 611 -12.64 41.69 21.27
C PRO A 611 -12.24 41.78 22.75
N ASP A 612 -13.08 41.24 23.64
CA ASP A 612 -12.91 41.32 25.09
C ASP A 612 -12.17 40.09 25.67
N ASN A 613 -11.60 39.25 24.81
CA ASN A 613 -10.89 38.06 25.23
C ASN A 613 -9.64 38.40 26.05
N SER A 614 -9.78 38.36 27.38
CA SER A 614 -8.74 38.71 28.34
C SER A 614 -7.43 37.95 28.11
N GLN A 615 -7.51 36.67 27.73
CA GLN A 615 -6.34 35.82 27.49
C GLN A 615 -5.55 36.30 26.26
N ILE A 616 -6.23 36.60 25.16
CA ILE A 616 -5.57 37.06 23.94
C ILE A 616 -4.98 38.46 24.14
N LEU A 617 -5.71 39.35 24.82
CA LEU A 617 -5.21 40.68 25.16
C LEU A 617 -3.97 40.62 26.06
N GLU A 618 -3.89 39.63 26.95
CA GLU A 618 -2.68 39.35 27.74
C GLU A 618 -1.54 38.85 26.86
N PHE A 619 -1.78 37.87 25.99
CA PHE A 619 -0.78 37.34 25.04
C PHE A 619 -0.20 38.42 24.11
N LEU A 620 -0.98 39.42 23.73
CA LEU A 620 -0.51 40.54 22.91
C LEU A 620 0.30 41.59 23.68
N LYS A 621 0.08 41.73 25.00
CA LYS A 621 0.82 42.65 25.89
C LYS A 621 2.19 42.12 26.26
N GLU A 622 2.37 40.79 26.25
CA GLU A 622 3.67 40.21 26.56
C GLU A 622 4.75 40.61 25.55
N LYS A 623 5.84 41.22 26.06
CA LYS A 623 7.08 41.35 25.29
C LYS A 623 7.67 39.94 25.14
N PRO A 624 8.20 39.56 23.97
CA PRO A 624 8.74 38.21 23.75
C PRO A 624 9.86 37.95 24.76
N GLY A 625 9.51 37.23 25.82
CA GLY A 625 10.35 36.89 26.97
C GLY A 625 10.37 35.39 27.23
N VAL A 626 10.00 34.58 26.23
CA VAL A 626 10.39 33.18 26.18
C VAL A 626 11.89 33.17 25.87
N PRO A 627 12.72 32.36 26.53
CA PRO A 627 14.10 32.20 26.09
C PRO A 627 14.05 31.99 24.59
N LYS A 628 14.87 32.74 23.83
CA LYS A 628 15.36 32.20 22.57
C LYS A 628 15.77 30.78 22.94
N ILE A 629 15.01 29.78 22.49
CA ILE A 629 15.60 28.47 22.34
C ILE A 629 16.73 28.82 21.39
N GLU A 630 17.94 28.97 21.92
CA GLU A 630 19.11 28.98 21.08
C GLU A 630 18.93 27.69 20.30
N LYS A 631 18.54 27.84 19.03
CA LYS A 631 18.56 26.75 18.08
C LYS A 631 19.90 26.10 18.35
N PRO A 632 19.93 24.83 18.78
CA PRO A 632 21.15 24.26 19.29
C PRO A 632 22.20 24.54 18.24
N LYS A 633 23.23 25.32 18.59
CA LYS A 633 24.25 25.73 17.61
C LYS A 633 24.85 24.51 16.92
N THR A 634 24.70 23.34 17.53
CA THR A 634 25.11 22.06 16.99
C THR A 634 24.03 20.99 17.18
N TYR A 635 23.75 20.20 16.14
CA TYR A 635 22.85 19.05 16.15
C TYR A 635 23.61 17.77 15.83
N ILE A 636 23.44 16.71 16.63
CA ILE A 636 24.01 15.39 16.34
C ILE A 636 23.06 14.63 15.42
N ILE A 637 23.52 14.34 14.20
CA ILE A 637 22.77 13.62 13.18
C ILE A 637 22.35 12.25 13.73
N LYS A 638 21.08 11.90 13.59
CA LYS A 638 20.55 10.56 13.87
C LYS A 638 20.47 9.75 12.58
N LYS A 639 20.50 8.42 12.71
CA LYS A 639 20.38 7.50 11.58
C LYS A 639 19.04 7.77 10.85
N GLY A 640 19.10 8.13 9.57
CA GLY A 640 17.93 8.45 8.75
C GLY A 640 17.55 9.94 8.69
N ASP A 641 18.29 10.83 9.36
CA ASP A 641 18.10 12.27 9.18
C ASP A 641 18.57 12.72 7.78
N THR A 642 17.86 13.69 7.20
CA THR A 642 18.28 14.42 6.00
C THR A 642 18.34 15.91 6.34
N LEU A 643 19.14 16.70 5.60
CA LEU A 643 19.16 18.15 5.81
C LEU A 643 17.76 18.78 5.64
N LEU A 644 16.91 18.19 4.77
CA LEU A 644 15.52 18.58 4.59
C LEU A 644 14.68 18.35 5.85
N ASN A 645 14.76 17.16 6.44
CA ASN A 645 13.99 16.82 7.63
C ASN A 645 14.54 17.51 8.89
N ILE A 646 15.86 17.72 8.96
CA ILE A 646 16.49 18.56 10.00
C ILE A 646 16.02 20.00 9.83
N SER A 647 15.98 20.53 8.61
CA SER A 647 15.48 21.88 8.33
C SER A 647 14.00 22.05 8.67
N GLU A 648 13.18 21.07 8.33
CA GLU A 648 11.77 21.03 8.74
C GLU A 648 11.63 20.95 10.26
N ARG A 649 12.44 20.11 10.93
CA ARG A 649 12.41 19.91 12.38
C ARG A 649 12.80 21.17 13.17
N PHE A 650 13.83 21.89 12.73
CA PHE A 650 14.38 23.03 13.48
C PHE A 650 13.95 24.41 12.96
N TYR A 651 13.53 24.49 11.70
CA TYR A 651 13.15 25.76 11.06
C TYR A 651 11.72 25.74 10.49
N GLY A 652 11.01 24.60 10.56
CA GLY A 652 9.65 24.47 10.03
C GLY A 652 9.56 24.63 8.50
N ASN A 653 10.70 24.65 7.81
CA ASN A 653 10.78 24.93 6.39
C ASN A 653 11.87 24.08 5.75
N LYS A 654 11.46 23.10 4.93
CA LYS A 654 12.38 22.22 4.20
C LYS A 654 13.38 23.01 3.37
N SER A 655 12.97 24.11 2.73
CA SER A 655 13.78 24.90 1.81
C SER A 655 15.01 25.56 2.43
N LEU A 656 15.09 25.64 3.77
CA LEU A 656 16.25 26.18 4.48
C LEU A 656 17.40 25.18 4.64
N TRP A 657 17.25 23.95 4.15
CA TRP A 657 18.29 22.91 4.20
C TRP A 657 19.62 23.36 3.56
N ARG A 658 19.57 24.22 2.54
CA ARG A 658 20.75 24.76 1.85
C ARG A 658 21.61 25.62 2.78
N LYS A 659 20.99 26.39 3.68
CA LYS A 659 21.71 27.20 4.67
C LYS A 659 22.43 26.31 5.69
N ILE A 660 21.80 25.20 6.08
CA ILE A 660 22.42 24.21 6.97
C ILE A 660 23.64 23.58 6.28
N TYR A 661 23.53 23.27 4.98
CA TYR A 661 24.67 22.78 4.21
C TYR A 661 25.82 23.80 4.11
N GLU A 662 25.51 25.05 3.77
CA GLU A 662 26.51 26.13 3.66
C GLU A 662 27.26 26.36 4.98
N ALA A 663 26.57 26.31 6.12
CA ALA A 663 27.15 26.45 7.45
C ALA A 663 28.01 25.25 7.92
N ASN A 664 28.04 24.15 7.15
CA ASN A 664 28.78 22.93 7.45
C ASN A 664 29.59 22.42 6.25
N LYS A 665 29.87 23.26 5.27
CA LYS A 665 30.60 22.87 4.04
C LYS A 665 32.01 22.36 4.34
N ASP A 666 32.57 22.75 5.48
CA ASP A 666 33.83 22.27 6.06
C ASP A 666 33.72 20.87 6.66
N LYS A 667 32.52 20.40 6.99
CA LYS A 667 32.24 19.11 7.66
C LYS A 667 31.48 18.12 6.80
N LEU A 668 30.83 18.60 5.73
CA LEU A 668 30.01 17.81 4.82
C LEU A 668 30.54 17.94 3.39
N ASP A 669 31.14 16.87 2.87
CA ASP A 669 31.58 16.80 1.47
C ASP A 669 30.38 16.83 0.49
N ASN A 670 29.21 16.36 0.94
CA ASN A 670 28.00 16.26 0.13
C ASN A 670 26.73 16.53 0.97
N PRO A 671 25.79 17.37 0.52
CA PRO A 671 24.56 17.70 1.25
C PRO A 671 23.62 16.51 1.50
N TYR A 672 23.79 15.42 0.75
CA TYR A 672 22.95 14.22 0.84
C TYR A 672 23.60 13.07 1.63
N LYS A 673 24.85 13.24 2.09
CA LYS A 673 25.60 12.22 2.84
C LYS A 673 25.84 12.72 4.27
N LEU A 674 24.92 12.36 5.16
CA LEU A 674 25.01 12.69 6.59
C LEU A 674 25.37 11.43 7.38
N ASN A 675 26.42 11.49 8.21
CA ASN A 675 26.81 10.37 9.06
C ASN A 675 26.14 10.50 10.43
N ALA A 676 25.46 9.44 10.88
CA ALA A 676 24.89 9.42 12.22
C ALA A 676 25.99 9.58 13.29
N GLY A 677 25.74 10.38 14.32
CA GLY A 677 26.73 10.75 15.34
C GLY A 677 27.56 12.00 15.00
N GLN A 678 27.50 12.50 13.76
CA GLN A 678 28.20 13.71 13.36
C GLN A 678 27.47 14.98 13.82
N ALA A 679 28.22 15.97 14.28
CA ALA A 679 27.71 17.25 14.75
C ALA A 679 27.60 18.28 13.60
N LEU A 680 26.40 18.83 13.37
CA LEU A 680 26.09 19.88 12.40
C LEU A 680 25.85 21.22 13.07
N THR A 681 26.52 22.26 12.60
CA THR A 681 26.24 23.65 12.92
C THR A 681 24.87 24.07 12.38
N LEU A 682 23.97 24.57 13.22
CA LEU A 682 22.67 25.09 12.76
C LEU A 682 22.73 26.64 12.67
N PRO A 683 22.56 27.25 11.46
CA PRO A 683 22.63 28.70 11.25
C PRO A 683 21.44 29.52 11.77
#